data_AF-B8CCQ9-F1
#
_entry.id   AF-B8CCQ9-F1
#
_cell.length_a   1.000
_cell.length_b   1.000
_cell.length_c   1.000
_cell.angle_alpha   90.00
_cell.angle_beta   90.00
_cell.angle_gamma   90.00
#
_symmetry.space_group_name_H-M   'P 1'
#
loop_
_entity.id
_entity.type
_entity.pdbx_description
1 polymer ?
#
loop_
_entity_poly.entity_id
_entity_poly.type
_entity_poly.pdbx_seq_one_letter_code
_entity_poly.pdbx_strand_id
1 'polypeptide(L)'
;SGIKIEKVSSEEGLLRRIASIVHNLDPDVLISWDTQGSGIGYLVERGVALGKPIDDSNGAGSLSSKCKIDMSRLLGRTPKASSDEDKSGGSGAFELGVEVDWARTGAAAASIVGRIVVCGWKICSEECKHPNASYQPAIVSTVLNKRIPFHDELLLTRWYSGDNGVQRWRVIEHKLACAISNVLLLDALDVLGRAGEGARLSGVEFSQSLPGIRGSQYKVEGVLLRALQSNMGYFFYSPSKADCSNQEALECQAMTLEPKSGFHFDPVVVCDFTALYPSLVIAYNLCYSTVAGKLDYHKRRTAAVLKHHMKSVPVRTKRDRAYAIPTGSVFVSESVLKGVLPQVLDEMLSTRAMLKKAAKEYKKRVPNLSPAVLRQIEARQLALKYVANVTYGYTSATFSGRSAVPLVADAIVECGRRTLTNAINVANTWGKEASGSIYGDTDSVFIKLPGRSVKEAFTFGEEYVKAVTASNPPPVQIKLEKVYAACLMQTKKKYCGMVHESTSQKRPVFEAKGIETVRRDQCSLTQKILRNALICSFQHGLGRTKEYLRTQWSLVHASRVPVSDFVLTGRVRSRYRGGKIGPVQAALARRLAEVDPGRVVRHKERLPYVIVASPGQSFKLRDCVLTPLELLEQWDAYTIHSAYYITKHVNAALQRCFGLAPFKINIHSWYDACPKPRKRIHYWPLSKVGSSSMISTYFGSDLCSLCGMKCKSTGSSRVAICGKCKEDSVNVSCIVIERLNKTQQQASRIAGICAACNG
;
A
#
# COMPACT_ATOMS: atom_id res chain seq x y z
N SER A 1 -23.75 20.79 -23.62
CA SER A 1 -22.38 20.31 -23.29
C SER A 1 -21.42 21.48 -23.42
N GLY A 2 -20.86 21.97 -22.29
CA GLY A 2 -20.04 23.18 -22.21
C GLY A 2 -18.55 23.00 -22.51
N ILE A 3 -18.19 22.14 -23.46
CA ILE A 3 -16.78 21.89 -23.83
C ILE A 3 -16.43 22.71 -25.07
N LYS A 4 -15.46 23.61 -24.94
CA LYS A 4 -14.92 24.39 -26.07
C LYS A 4 -13.84 23.57 -26.77
N ILE A 5 -14.02 23.32 -28.07
CA ILE A 5 -13.03 22.63 -28.91
C ILE A 5 -12.35 23.65 -29.81
N GLU A 6 -11.03 23.72 -29.75
CA GLU A 6 -10.20 24.57 -30.61
C GLU A 6 -9.33 23.67 -31.50
N LYS A 7 -9.21 24.03 -32.78
CA LYS A 7 -8.37 23.33 -33.76
C LYS A 7 -7.14 24.17 -34.06
N VAL A 8 -6.00 23.51 -34.19
CA VAL A 8 -4.72 24.11 -34.55
C VAL A 8 -4.12 23.37 -35.73
N SER A 9 -3.37 24.09 -36.58
CA SER A 9 -2.81 23.55 -37.83
C SER A 9 -1.50 22.79 -37.66
N SER A 10 -0.80 22.97 -36.52
CA SER A 10 0.49 22.31 -36.24
C SER A 10 0.62 21.90 -34.78
N GLU A 11 1.52 20.93 -34.54
CA GLU A 11 1.88 20.49 -33.18
C GLU A 11 2.53 21.61 -32.36
N GLU A 12 3.38 22.43 -32.98
CA GLU A 12 3.93 23.64 -32.35
C GLU A 12 2.80 24.61 -31.91
N GLY A 13 1.82 24.83 -32.79
CA GLY A 13 0.65 25.65 -32.49
C GLY A 13 -0.13 25.09 -31.28
N LEU A 14 -0.24 23.76 -31.18
CA LEU A 14 -0.86 23.09 -30.03
C LEU A 14 -0.10 23.36 -28.73
N LEU A 15 1.22 23.17 -28.72
CA LEU A 15 2.04 23.39 -27.52
C LEU A 15 1.98 24.85 -27.04
N ARG A 16 2.11 25.81 -27.96
CA ARG A 16 1.99 27.24 -27.64
C ARG A 16 0.60 27.60 -27.14
N ARG A 17 -0.45 26.99 -27.71
CA ARG A 17 -1.83 27.22 -27.26
C ARG A 17 -2.07 26.66 -25.87
N ILE A 18 -1.55 25.46 -25.55
CA ILE A 18 -1.61 24.89 -24.20
C ILE A 18 -0.94 25.84 -23.20
N ALA A 19 0.26 26.33 -23.49
CA ALA A 19 0.94 27.30 -22.63
C ALA A 19 0.12 28.59 -22.44
N SER A 20 -0.47 29.13 -23.52
CA SER A 20 -1.37 30.29 -23.44
C SER A 20 -2.58 30.03 -22.55
N ILE A 21 -3.20 28.85 -22.62
CA ILE A 21 -4.32 28.49 -21.75
C ILE A 21 -3.88 28.43 -20.29
N VAL A 22 -2.73 27.79 -20.01
CA VAL A 22 -2.18 27.70 -18.65
C VAL A 22 -1.86 29.09 -18.09
N HIS A 23 -1.28 30.00 -18.88
CA HIS A 23 -1.04 31.37 -18.44
C HIS A 23 -2.34 32.14 -18.18
N ASN A 24 -3.33 32.01 -19.06
CA ASN A 24 -4.59 32.74 -18.94
C ASN A 24 -5.43 32.27 -17.73
N LEU A 25 -5.42 30.97 -17.43
CA LEU A 25 -6.13 30.40 -16.28
C LEU A 25 -5.31 30.49 -14.97
N ASP A 26 -3.99 30.66 -15.10
CA ASP A 26 -3.00 30.68 -14.03
C ASP A 26 -3.21 29.65 -12.89
N PRO A 27 -3.29 28.34 -13.18
CA PRO A 27 -3.54 27.33 -12.16
C PRO A 27 -2.35 27.16 -11.21
N ASP A 28 -2.61 27.04 -9.91
CA ASP A 28 -1.57 26.74 -8.91
C ASP A 28 -1.04 25.30 -9.02
N VAL A 29 -1.89 24.36 -9.44
CA VAL A 29 -1.58 22.94 -9.51
C VAL A 29 -1.85 22.39 -10.91
N LEU A 30 -0.84 21.73 -11.48
CA LEU A 30 -0.95 20.97 -12.72
C LEU A 30 -0.95 19.47 -12.40
N ILE A 31 -1.98 18.75 -12.84
CA ILE A 31 -2.17 17.33 -12.50
C ILE A 31 -2.14 16.49 -13.76
N SER A 32 -1.34 15.43 -13.74
CA SER A 32 -1.38 14.37 -14.75
C SER A 32 -1.25 13.00 -14.08
N TRP A 33 -1.87 11.95 -14.65
CA TRP A 33 -1.78 10.60 -14.06
C TRP A 33 -0.33 10.17 -13.95
N ASP A 34 0.42 10.32 -15.05
CA ASP A 34 1.87 10.22 -15.10
C ASP A 34 2.48 11.57 -15.47
N THR A 35 3.67 11.88 -14.98
CA THR A 35 4.39 13.13 -15.30
C THR A 35 5.55 12.92 -16.27
N GLN A 36 5.78 11.69 -16.75
CA GLN A 36 6.86 11.38 -17.67
C GLN A 36 6.33 11.03 -19.06
N GLY A 37 5.82 9.81 -19.21
CA GLY A 37 5.51 9.16 -20.50
C GLY A 37 4.49 9.92 -21.35
N SER A 38 3.22 9.96 -20.95
CA SER A 38 2.15 10.61 -21.74
C SER A 38 1.58 11.86 -21.06
N GLY A 39 2.31 12.41 -20.09
CA GLY A 39 1.87 13.52 -19.25
C GLY A 39 2.59 14.84 -19.52
N ILE A 40 2.66 15.68 -18.49
CA ILE A 40 3.25 17.03 -18.60
C ILE A 40 4.74 16.98 -18.99
N GLY A 41 5.51 16.02 -18.47
CA GLY A 41 6.92 15.87 -18.85
C GLY A 41 7.11 15.54 -20.32
N TYR A 42 6.19 14.79 -20.94
CA TYR A 42 6.22 14.55 -22.38
C TYR A 42 6.08 15.84 -23.18
N LEU A 43 5.23 16.77 -22.75
CA LEU A 43 5.10 18.08 -23.41
C LEU A 43 6.43 18.85 -23.36
N VAL A 44 7.16 18.74 -22.24
CA VAL A 44 8.48 19.37 -22.06
C VAL A 44 9.52 18.73 -22.97
N GLU A 45 9.61 17.41 -22.98
CA GLU A 45 10.53 16.66 -23.85
C GLU A 45 10.21 16.89 -25.33
N ARG A 46 8.93 16.95 -25.69
CA ARG A 46 8.47 17.15 -27.07
C ARG A 46 8.76 18.56 -27.58
N GLY A 47 8.58 19.59 -26.74
CA GLY A 47 8.96 20.96 -27.09
C GLY A 47 10.46 21.10 -27.39
N VAL A 48 11.30 20.39 -26.64
CA VAL A 48 12.75 20.30 -26.91
C VAL A 48 13.04 19.55 -28.21
N ALA A 49 12.35 18.44 -28.46
CA ALA A 49 12.56 17.63 -29.66
C ALA A 49 12.17 18.36 -30.96
N LEU A 50 11.06 19.10 -30.97
CA LEU A 50 10.63 19.90 -32.13
C LEU A 50 11.58 21.06 -32.45
N GLY A 51 12.38 21.49 -31.48
CA GLY A 51 13.39 22.56 -31.65
C GLY A 51 14.76 22.09 -32.13
N LYS A 52 14.96 20.78 -32.37
CA LYS A 52 16.22 20.26 -32.94
C LYS A 52 16.12 20.27 -34.47
N PRO A 53 17.11 20.80 -35.21
CA PRO A 53 17.17 20.55 -36.64
C PRO A 53 17.29 19.05 -36.88
N ILE A 54 16.56 18.55 -37.88
CA ILE A 54 16.73 17.19 -38.39
C ILE A 54 18.11 17.19 -39.08
N ASP A 55 18.99 16.28 -38.69
CA ASP A 55 20.29 16.10 -39.36
C ASP A 55 20.05 15.63 -40.80
N ASP A 56 19.90 16.58 -41.72
CA ASP A 56 20.03 16.31 -43.14
C ASP A 56 21.52 16.12 -43.43
N SER A 57 21.89 14.90 -43.81
CA SER A 57 23.24 14.48 -44.19
C SER A 57 23.76 15.11 -45.49
N ASN A 58 23.25 16.28 -45.88
CA ASN A 58 23.71 17.04 -47.03
C ASN A 58 24.12 18.43 -46.56
N GLY A 59 25.42 18.57 -46.33
CA GLY A 59 26.03 19.84 -45.94
C GLY A 59 25.77 20.93 -46.97
N ALA A 60 24.91 21.88 -46.63
CA ALA A 60 25.01 23.30 -46.96
C ALA A 60 23.76 24.02 -46.47
N GLY A 61 23.92 25.03 -45.60
CA GLY A 61 22.97 26.15 -45.55
C GLY A 61 22.40 26.51 -44.17
N SER A 62 22.97 27.58 -43.61
CA SER A 62 22.33 28.56 -42.73
C SER A 62 21.87 28.11 -41.33
N LEU A 63 22.71 28.51 -40.37
CA LEU A 63 22.47 28.58 -38.93
C LEU A 63 21.28 29.52 -38.60
N SER A 64 20.04 29.09 -38.82
CA SER A 64 18.87 29.80 -38.29
C SER A 64 18.55 29.24 -36.91
N SER A 65 18.74 30.06 -35.88
CA SER A 65 18.27 29.88 -34.50
C SER A 65 16.72 29.84 -34.47
N LYS A 66 16.11 28.77 -35.00
CA LYS A 66 14.66 28.57 -34.89
C LYS A 66 14.35 27.99 -33.51
N CYS A 67 13.93 28.91 -32.63
CA CYS A 67 13.45 28.76 -31.26
C CYS A 67 13.16 27.32 -30.79
N LYS A 68 14.01 26.82 -29.90
CA LYS A 68 13.67 25.74 -28.98
C LYS A 68 12.39 26.12 -28.22
N ILE A 69 11.33 25.32 -28.32
CA ILE A 69 10.11 25.53 -27.52
C ILE A 69 10.39 24.99 -26.11
N ASP A 70 10.85 25.88 -25.22
CA ASP A 70 11.03 25.52 -23.82
C ASP A 70 9.68 25.54 -23.08
N MET A 71 8.99 24.40 -23.12
CA MET A 71 7.72 24.23 -22.43
C MET A 71 7.84 24.29 -20.91
N SER A 72 9.02 24.01 -20.32
CA SER A 72 9.16 24.13 -18.86
C SER A 72 9.04 25.59 -18.41
N ARG A 73 9.63 26.50 -19.20
CA ARG A 73 9.52 27.95 -19.01
C ARG A 73 8.14 28.47 -19.40
N LEU A 74 7.60 28.04 -20.54
CA LEU A 74 6.28 28.48 -21.03
C LEU A 74 5.12 28.00 -20.14
N LEU A 75 5.31 26.95 -19.34
CA LEU A 75 4.32 26.51 -18.35
C LEU A 75 4.55 27.15 -16.97
N GLY A 76 5.73 27.74 -16.72
CA GLY A 76 6.09 28.36 -15.45
C GLY A 76 5.44 29.73 -15.21
N ARG A 77 5.69 30.31 -14.03
CA ARG A 77 5.32 31.69 -13.67
C ARG A 77 6.49 32.69 -13.75
N THR A 78 7.70 32.22 -14.02
CA THR A 78 8.87 33.10 -14.15
C THR A 78 8.82 33.89 -15.46
N PRO A 79 9.14 35.20 -15.44
CA PRO A 79 9.10 36.02 -16.64
C PRO A 79 10.02 35.49 -17.75
N LYS A 80 9.64 35.79 -19.00
CA LYS A 80 10.54 35.68 -20.15
C LYS A 80 11.65 36.71 -19.95
N ALA A 81 12.77 36.31 -19.37
CA ALA A 81 14.00 37.06 -19.49
C ALA A 81 14.29 37.20 -20.98
N SER A 82 14.47 38.45 -21.40
CA SER A 82 15.09 38.80 -22.66
C SER A 82 16.39 38.00 -22.83
N SER A 83 16.66 37.61 -24.07
CA SER A 83 17.93 37.10 -24.59
C SER A 83 19.17 37.27 -23.69
N ASP A 84 19.95 36.20 -23.56
CA ASP A 84 21.39 36.18 -23.19
C ASP A 84 21.84 35.63 -21.82
N GLU A 85 21.16 34.62 -21.25
CA GLU A 85 21.81 33.78 -20.22
C GLU A 85 21.55 32.27 -20.39
N ASP A 86 21.90 31.72 -21.55
CA ASP A 86 22.14 30.28 -21.74
C ASP A 86 23.57 29.88 -21.28
N LYS A 87 24.03 30.45 -20.16
CA LYS A 87 25.29 30.10 -19.48
C LYS A 87 25.08 29.58 -18.06
N SER A 88 23.97 28.90 -17.82
CA SER A 88 23.90 27.93 -16.72
C SER A 88 23.68 26.52 -17.29
N GLY A 89 24.76 25.96 -17.86
CA GLY A 89 25.00 24.51 -17.86
C GLY A 89 25.19 23.93 -16.45
N GLY A 90 24.56 24.55 -15.45
CA GLY A 90 24.44 24.00 -14.12
C GLY A 90 23.36 22.93 -14.17
N SER A 91 23.79 21.69 -14.04
CA SER A 91 23.00 20.59 -13.51
C SER A 91 22.54 20.89 -12.07
N GLY A 92 21.84 22.01 -11.88
CA GLY A 92 21.11 22.37 -10.68
C GLY A 92 19.83 21.56 -10.63
N ALA A 93 19.95 20.23 -10.65
CA ALA A 93 19.01 19.42 -9.90
C ALA A 93 19.04 20.01 -8.50
N PHE A 94 17.94 20.63 -8.07
CA PHE A 94 17.80 21.14 -6.72
C PHE A 94 18.14 19.98 -5.78
N GLU A 95 19.35 20.00 -5.22
CA GLU A 95 20.03 18.86 -4.61
C GLU A 95 19.50 18.66 -3.19
N LEU A 96 18.20 18.49 -3.10
CA LEU A 96 17.50 18.04 -1.93
C LEU A 96 17.79 16.56 -1.81
N GLY A 97 18.70 16.17 -0.91
CA GLY A 97 19.18 14.81 -0.60
C GLY A 97 18.11 13.73 -0.38
N VAL A 98 17.37 13.43 -1.43
CA VAL A 98 16.46 12.31 -1.65
C VAL A 98 17.19 11.42 -2.65
N GLU A 99 17.13 10.09 -2.48
CA GLU A 99 17.72 9.11 -3.40
C GLU A 99 17.65 9.59 -4.86
N VAL A 100 18.81 9.65 -5.52
CA VAL A 100 19.09 10.19 -6.87
C VAL A 100 18.12 9.70 -7.98
N ASP A 101 17.36 8.63 -7.72
CA ASP A 101 16.31 8.12 -8.61
C ASP A 101 15.02 8.95 -8.62
N TRP A 102 14.69 9.68 -7.54
CA TRP A 102 13.47 10.51 -7.48
C TRP A 102 13.54 11.72 -8.41
N ALA A 103 14.72 12.34 -8.51
CA ALA A 103 14.96 13.52 -9.33
C ALA A 103 15.02 13.19 -10.84
N ARG A 104 15.57 12.03 -11.23
CA ARG A 104 15.60 11.62 -12.65
C ARG A 104 14.23 11.20 -13.19
N THR A 105 13.34 10.65 -12.36
CA THR A 105 12.02 10.15 -12.81
C THR A 105 10.91 11.20 -12.75
N GLY A 106 11.09 12.27 -13.53
CA GLY A 106 10.16 13.41 -13.62
C GLY A 106 10.83 14.78 -13.71
N ALA A 107 12.16 14.84 -13.89
CA ALA A 107 12.95 16.08 -13.93
C ALA A 107 12.33 17.19 -14.80
N ALA A 108 11.83 16.82 -15.99
CA ALA A 108 11.23 17.75 -16.95
C ALA A 108 9.92 18.37 -16.47
N ALA A 109 9.12 17.65 -15.68
CA ALA A 109 7.93 18.20 -15.06
C ALA A 109 8.26 19.01 -13.80
N ALA A 110 9.33 18.65 -13.10
CA ALA A 110 9.80 19.34 -11.90
C ALA A 110 10.49 20.69 -12.20
N SER A 111 10.88 20.96 -13.44
CA SER A 111 11.48 22.23 -13.86
C SER A 111 10.48 23.36 -14.08
N ILE A 112 9.16 23.09 -13.98
CA ILE A 112 8.12 24.13 -14.08
C ILE A 112 8.10 24.96 -12.78
N VAL A 113 8.63 26.18 -12.85
CA VAL A 113 8.76 27.06 -11.68
C VAL A 113 7.46 27.83 -11.40
N GLY A 114 7.11 27.95 -10.12
CA GLY A 114 5.96 28.74 -9.64
C GLY A 114 4.62 28.01 -9.65
N ARG A 115 4.57 26.75 -10.11
CA ARG A 115 3.39 25.88 -10.08
C ARG A 115 3.74 24.54 -9.45
N ILE A 116 2.75 23.90 -8.85
CA ILE A 116 2.90 22.56 -8.26
C ILE A 116 2.51 21.52 -9.30
N VAL A 117 3.44 20.64 -9.68
CA VAL A 117 3.17 19.56 -10.63
C VAL A 117 2.99 18.24 -9.89
N VAL A 118 1.84 17.60 -10.12
CA VAL A 118 1.41 16.42 -9.38
C VAL A 118 1.32 15.19 -10.28
N CYS A 119 1.99 14.12 -9.86
CA CYS A 119 1.88 12.80 -10.47
C CYS A 119 0.80 11.96 -9.77
N GLY A 120 -0.34 11.77 -10.45
CA GLY A 120 -1.52 11.08 -9.92
C GLY A 120 -1.23 9.65 -9.45
N TRP A 121 -0.54 8.83 -10.26
CA TRP A 121 -0.28 7.44 -9.88
C TRP A 121 0.67 7.33 -8.67
N LYS A 122 1.66 8.23 -8.54
CA LYS A 122 2.57 8.25 -7.39
C LYS A 122 1.80 8.57 -6.11
N ILE A 123 0.99 9.63 -6.12
CA ILE A 123 0.15 10.00 -4.97
C ILE A 123 -0.82 8.86 -4.63
N CYS A 124 -1.56 8.35 -5.61
CA CYS A 124 -2.48 7.25 -5.40
C CYS A 124 -1.76 5.98 -4.91
N SER A 125 -0.50 5.75 -5.25
CA SER A 125 0.25 4.58 -4.78
C SER A 125 0.70 4.66 -3.31
N GLU A 126 0.92 5.88 -2.81
CA GLU A 126 1.21 6.14 -1.40
C GLU A 126 -0.08 6.16 -0.57
N GLU A 127 -1.16 6.72 -1.11
CA GLU A 127 -2.46 6.85 -0.44
C GLU A 127 -3.29 5.56 -0.47
N CYS A 128 -3.39 4.93 -1.65
CA CYS A 128 -4.18 3.73 -1.85
C CYS A 128 -3.30 2.47 -1.74
N LYS A 129 -3.58 1.63 -0.75
CA LYS A 129 -2.94 0.30 -0.61
C LYS A 129 -3.48 -0.73 -1.61
N HIS A 130 -3.75 -0.32 -2.85
CA HIS A 130 -4.26 -1.20 -3.91
C HIS A 130 -3.12 -2.05 -4.53
N PRO A 131 -3.34 -3.32 -4.91
CA PRO A 131 -2.32 -4.15 -5.57
C PRO A 131 -1.87 -3.60 -6.93
N ASN A 132 -2.80 -3.05 -7.72
CA ASN A 132 -2.55 -2.44 -9.03
C ASN A 132 -2.56 -0.91 -8.95
N ALA A 133 -1.83 -0.32 -8.00
CA ALA A 133 -1.90 1.13 -7.76
C ALA A 133 -1.38 2.00 -8.92
N SER A 134 -0.59 1.41 -9.84
CA SER A 134 -0.09 2.08 -11.04
C SER A 134 -1.12 2.11 -12.19
N TYR A 135 -2.21 1.36 -12.09
CA TYR A 135 -3.23 1.25 -13.14
C TYR A 135 -4.46 2.11 -12.80
N GLN A 136 -4.64 3.21 -13.53
CA GLN A 136 -5.67 4.22 -13.26
C GLN A 136 -7.09 3.64 -13.14
N PRO A 137 -7.58 2.80 -14.08
CA PRO A 137 -8.94 2.28 -14.00
C PRO A 137 -9.21 1.45 -12.74
N ALA A 138 -8.20 0.74 -12.22
CA ALA A 138 -8.36 0.01 -10.96
C ALA A 138 -8.51 0.93 -9.75
N ILE A 139 -7.75 2.03 -9.72
CA ILE A 139 -7.87 3.03 -8.65
C ILE A 139 -9.21 3.77 -8.74
N VAL A 140 -9.64 4.16 -9.93
CA VAL A 140 -10.95 4.78 -10.17
C VAL A 140 -12.08 3.86 -9.71
N SER A 141 -12.02 2.56 -10.03
CA SER A 141 -13.01 1.59 -9.55
C SER A 141 -13.00 1.40 -8.05
N THR A 142 -11.85 1.50 -7.40
CA THR A 142 -11.73 1.26 -5.95
C THR A 142 -12.12 2.49 -5.13
N VAL A 143 -11.74 3.68 -5.58
CA VAL A 143 -11.92 4.94 -4.84
C VAL A 143 -13.24 5.61 -5.21
N LEU A 144 -13.58 5.69 -6.49
CA LEU A 144 -14.76 6.40 -6.99
C LEU A 144 -15.97 5.48 -7.22
N ASN A 145 -15.80 4.15 -7.08
CA ASN A 145 -16.81 3.15 -7.43
C ASN A 145 -17.34 3.30 -8.88
N LYS A 146 -16.50 3.77 -9.80
CA LYS A 146 -16.81 3.94 -11.23
C LYS A 146 -15.87 3.08 -12.08
N ARG A 147 -16.37 2.56 -13.20
CA ARG A 147 -15.51 1.91 -14.20
C ARG A 147 -15.26 2.86 -15.35
N ILE A 148 -14.01 2.92 -15.79
CA ILE A 148 -13.61 3.60 -17.02
C ILE A 148 -13.02 2.54 -17.96
N PRO A 149 -13.32 2.59 -19.26
CA PRO A 149 -12.76 1.65 -20.21
C PRO A 149 -11.26 1.89 -20.38
N PHE A 150 -10.56 0.82 -20.76
CA PHE A 150 -9.16 0.88 -21.19
C PHE A 150 -9.11 0.62 -22.68
N HIS A 151 -8.41 1.47 -23.41
CA HIS A 151 -8.15 1.32 -24.84
C HIS A 151 -6.63 1.28 -25.04
N ASP A 152 -6.17 0.38 -25.90
CA ASP A 152 -4.77 0.33 -26.28
C ASP A 152 -4.40 1.56 -27.14
N GLU A 153 -3.14 1.99 -27.05
CA GLU A 153 -2.69 3.22 -27.73
C GLU A 153 -2.71 3.07 -29.26
N LEU A 154 -2.63 1.85 -29.80
CA LEU A 154 -2.75 1.59 -31.24
C LEU A 154 -4.18 1.83 -31.73
N LEU A 155 -5.19 1.35 -31.00
CA LEU A 155 -6.60 1.62 -31.27
C LEU A 155 -6.91 3.11 -31.20
N LEU A 156 -6.38 3.81 -30.19
CA LEU A 156 -6.54 5.27 -30.08
C LEU A 156 -5.92 5.99 -31.28
N THR A 157 -4.75 5.55 -31.74
CA THR A 157 -4.11 6.09 -32.95
C THR A 157 -4.97 5.85 -34.20
N ARG A 158 -5.53 4.65 -34.35
CA ARG A 158 -6.44 4.32 -35.46
C ARG A 158 -7.72 5.18 -35.44
N TRP A 159 -8.34 5.39 -34.28
CA TRP A 159 -9.50 6.28 -34.16
C TRP A 159 -9.17 7.74 -34.43
N TYR A 160 -7.96 8.18 -34.09
CA TYR A 160 -7.55 9.57 -34.32
C TYR A 160 -7.22 9.86 -35.79
N SER A 161 -6.52 8.93 -36.46
CA SER A 161 -6.03 9.09 -37.83
C SER A 161 -6.95 8.49 -38.90
N GLY A 162 -7.81 7.54 -38.54
CA GLY A 162 -8.70 6.84 -39.46
C GLY A 162 -9.90 7.67 -39.92
N ASP A 163 -10.50 7.24 -41.03
CA ASP A 163 -11.77 7.73 -41.60
C ASP A 163 -11.92 9.27 -41.62
N ASN A 164 -10.94 9.99 -42.17
CA ASN A 164 -10.92 11.47 -42.21
C ASN A 164 -11.16 12.15 -40.84
N GLY A 165 -10.90 11.44 -39.74
CA GLY A 165 -11.05 11.95 -38.38
C GLY A 165 -12.48 11.86 -37.80
N VAL A 166 -13.41 11.14 -38.43
CA VAL A 166 -14.79 10.96 -37.91
C VAL A 166 -14.80 10.36 -36.50
N GLN A 167 -13.83 9.51 -36.16
CA GLN A 167 -13.75 8.83 -34.87
C GLN A 167 -12.89 9.57 -33.82
N ARG A 168 -12.34 10.75 -34.14
CA ARG A 168 -11.46 11.53 -33.22
C ARG A 168 -12.14 11.89 -31.90
N TRP A 169 -13.45 12.11 -31.92
CA TRP A 169 -14.20 12.47 -30.71
C TRP A 169 -14.08 11.39 -29.63
N ARG A 170 -14.00 10.10 -30.01
CA ARG A 170 -13.85 8.98 -29.06
C ARG A 170 -12.55 9.09 -28.27
N VAL A 171 -11.46 9.45 -28.96
CA VAL A 171 -10.15 9.64 -28.34
C VAL A 171 -10.18 10.84 -27.40
N ILE A 172 -10.76 11.96 -27.83
CA ILE A 172 -10.87 13.19 -27.04
C ILE A 172 -11.72 12.94 -25.79
N GLU A 173 -12.88 12.31 -25.93
CA GLU A 173 -13.76 11.98 -24.82
C GLU A 173 -13.09 11.01 -23.82
N HIS A 174 -12.42 9.97 -24.32
CA HIS A 174 -11.69 9.03 -23.46
C HIS A 174 -10.57 9.73 -22.67
N LYS A 175 -9.70 10.51 -23.34
CA LYS A 175 -8.61 11.22 -22.65
C LYS A 175 -9.16 12.30 -21.70
N LEU A 176 -10.27 12.96 -22.04
CA LEU A 176 -10.97 13.89 -21.14
C LEU A 176 -11.51 13.17 -19.90
N ALA A 177 -12.15 12.00 -20.04
CA ALA A 177 -12.64 11.21 -18.93
C ALA A 177 -11.50 10.76 -18.00
N CYS A 178 -10.37 10.37 -18.57
CA CYS A 178 -9.14 10.05 -17.83
C CYS A 178 -8.57 11.28 -17.08
N ALA A 179 -8.59 12.47 -17.69
CA ALA A 179 -8.15 13.71 -17.07
C ALA A 179 -9.07 14.13 -15.90
N ILE A 180 -10.39 14.11 -16.11
CA ILE A 180 -11.40 14.39 -15.08
C ILE A 180 -11.26 13.40 -13.92
N SER A 181 -11.03 12.12 -14.22
CA SER A 181 -10.84 11.10 -13.19
C SER A 181 -9.66 11.40 -12.27
N ASN A 182 -8.57 12.01 -12.76
CA ASN A 182 -7.46 12.42 -11.90
C ASN A 182 -7.87 13.47 -10.87
N VAL A 183 -8.64 14.48 -11.29
CA VAL A 183 -9.14 15.53 -10.39
C VAL A 183 -10.08 14.93 -9.35
N LEU A 184 -11.04 14.10 -9.78
CA LEU A 184 -11.99 13.43 -8.89
C LEU A 184 -11.30 12.50 -7.88
N LEU A 185 -10.23 11.82 -8.29
CA LEU A 185 -9.44 10.98 -7.38
C LEU A 185 -8.74 11.80 -6.30
N LEU A 186 -8.14 12.95 -6.65
CA LEU A 186 -7.46 13.82 -5.70
C LEU A 186 -8.44 14.44 -4.69
N ASP A 187 -9.64 14.81 -5.15
CA ASP A 187 -10.71 15.32 -4.29
C ASP A 187 -11.26 14.23 -3.36
N ALA A 188 -11.57 13.04 -3.89
CA ALA A 188 -12.07 11.92 -3.10
C ALA A 188 -11.08 11.46 -2.02
N LEU A 189 -9.78 11.58 -2.29
CA LEU A 189 -8.71 11.28 -1.34
C LEU A 189 -8.32 12.47 -0.45
N ASP A 190 -8.95 13.64 -0.62
CA ASP A 190 -8.64 14.88 0.08
C ASP A 190 -7.12 15.18 0.15
N VAL A 191 -6.43 15.01 -0.98
CA VAL A 191 -4.96 15.09 -1.04
C VAL A 191 -4.48 16.50 -0.67
N LEU A 192 -5.09 17.52 -1.29
CA LEU A 192 -4.71 18.91 -1.10
C LEU A 192 -5.11 19.41 0.30
N GLY A 193 -6.29 19.03 0.80
CA GLY A 193 -6.75 19.39 2.15
C GLY A 193 -5.83 18.82 3.23
N ARG A 194 -5.48 17.53 3.12
CA ARG A 194 -4.52 16.88 4.05
C ARG A 194 -3.11 17.45 3.93
N ALA A 195 -2.62 17.71 2.72
CA ALA A 195 -1.32 18.34 2.53
C ALA A 195 -1.29 19.74 3.15
N GLY A 196 -2.35 20.53 2.97
CA GLY A 196 -2.50 21.88 3.52
C GLY A 196 -2.53 21.90 5.04
N GLU A 197 -3.33 21.05 5.68
CA GLU A 197 -3.36 20.96 7.15
C GLU A 197 -2.04 20.40 7.70
N GLY A 198 -1.41 19.44 7.02
CA GLY A 198 -0.07 18.98 7.37
C GLY A 198 0.99 20.08 7.28
N ALA A 199 0.91 20.93 6.26
CA ALA A 199 1.82 22.05 6.06
C ALA A 199 1.63 23.13 7.12
N ARG A 200 0.39 23.48 7.45
CA ARG A 200 0.05 24.44 8.53
C ARG A 200 0.52 23.95 9.89
N LEU A 201 0.25 22.69 10.21
CA LEU A 201 0.65 22.09 11.48
C LEU A 201 2.18 22.04 11.63
N SER A 202 2.87 21.58 10.59
CA SER A 202 4.33 21.42 10.60
C SER A 202 5.09 22.68 10.21
N GLY A 203 4.42 23.73 9.73
CA GLY A 203 4.99 24.97 9.19
C GLY A 203 6.10 24.69 8.19
N VAL A 204 5.83 23.76 7.29
CA VAL A 204 6.68 23.42 6.15
C VAL A 204 6.02 23.87 4.86
N GLU A 205 6.80 24.01 3.79
CA GLU A 205 6.28 24.34 2.47
C GLU A 205 5.18 23.35 2.03
N PHE A 206 4.10 23.89 1.45
CA PHE A 206 2.92 23.11 1.05
C PHE A 206 3.27 21.95 0.10
N SER A 207 4.09 22.23 -0.93
CA SER A 207 4.51 21.24 -1.92
C SER A 207 5.21 20.04 -1.26
N GLN A 208 6.03 20.29 -0.24
CA GLN A 208 6.77 19.28 0.50
C GLN A 208 5.88 18.44 1.42
N SER A 209 4.67 18.91 1.73
CA SER A 209 3.70 18.18 2.54
C SER A 209 2.94 17.10 1.76
N LEU A 210 2.96 17.18 0.42
CA LEU A 210 2.30 16.20 -0.46
C LEU A 210 2.83 14.77 -0.24
N PRO A 211 1.98 13.75 -0.46
CA PRO A 211 2.36 12.35 -0.25
C PRO A 211 3.56 11.94 -1.10
N GLY A 212 4.57 11.33 -0.46
CA GLY A 212 5.74 10.76 -1.12
C GLY A 212 6.83 11.75 -1.53
N ILE A 213 6.70 13.06 -1.28
CA ILE A 213 7.71 14.06 -1.65
C ILE A 213 8.82 14.18 -0.59
N ARG A 214 8.47 14.51 0.66
CA ARG A 214 9.43 14.56 1.79
C ARG A 214 9.02 13.59 2.90
N GLY A 215 10.04 13.11 3.61
CA GLY A 215 9.88 12.20 4.74
C GLY A 215 9.35 12.89 5.99
N SER A 216 9.03 12.06 6.99
CA SER A 216 8.51 12.47 8.29
C SER A 216 9.41 13.43 9.06
N GLN A 217 10.73 13.28 8.95
CA GLN A 217 11.72 14.07 9.70
C GLN A 217 11.55 15.58 9.48
N TYR A 218 11.33 16.00 8.23
CA TYR A 218 11.14 17.41 7.89
C TYR A 218 9.92 18.03 8.59
N LYS A 219 8.85 17.25 8.75
CA LYS A 219 7.63 17.68 9.44
C LYS A 219 7.81 17.78 10.95
N VAL A 220 8.62 16.90 11.55
CA VAL A 220 8.96 16.95 12.98
C VAL A 220 9.87 18.13 13.27
N GLU A 221 10.92 18.33 12.47
CA GLU A 221 11.84 19.47 12.60
C GLU A 221 11.11 20.80 12.54
N GLY A 222 10.19 20.98 11.58
CA GLY A 222 9.41 22.21 11.48
C GLY A 222 8.63 22.51 12.77
N VAL A 223 8.00 21.50 13.38
CA VAL A 223 7.31 21.67 14.68
C VAL A 223 8.30 22.00 15.80
N LEU A 224 9.39 21.22 15.93
CA LEU A 224 10.34 21.40 17.02
C LEU A 224 11.02 22.76 16.96
N LEU A 225 11.43 23.22 15.78
CA LEU A 225 12.06 24.53 15.61
C LEU A 225 11.15 25.67 16.05
N ARG A 226 9.85 25.62 15.72
CA ARG A 226 8.89 26.63 16.21
C ARG A 226 8.69 26.56 17.72
N ALA A 227 8.60 25.36 18.28
CA ALA A 227 8.48 25.19 19.73
C ALA A 227 9.72 25.69 20.49
N LEU A 228 10.90 25.61 19.87
CA LEU A 228 12.15 26.14 20.43
C LEU A 228 12.23 27.67 20.27
N GLN A 229 11.72 28.23 19.18
CA GLN A 229 11.63 29.70 19.00
C GLN A 229 10.69 30.34 20.03
N SER A 230 9.58 29.70 20.37
CA SER A 230 8.66 30.20 21.41
C SER A 230 9.23 30.08 22.82
N ASN A 231 10.11 29.09 23.05
CA ASN A 231 10.75 28.84 24.34
C ASN A 231 12.17 29.43 24.35
N MET A 232 12.28 30.72 24.69
CA MET A 232 13.54 31.49 24.70
C MET A 232 14.72 30.71 25.32
N GLY A 233 15.81 30.52 24.56
CA GLY A 233 17.11 30.05 25.07
C GLY A 233 17.61 28.68 24.60
N TYR A 234 16.96 28.01 23.64
CA TYR A 234 17.45 26.75 23.08
C TYR A 234 18.07 26.91 21.68
N PHE A 235 19.09 26.09 21.40
CA PHE A 235 19.65 25.89 20.06
C PHE A 235 19.42 24.45 19.60
N PHE A 236 19.09 24.27 18.32
CA PHE A 236 18.91 22.94 17.74
C PHE A 236 20.26 22.38 17.28
N TYR A 237 20.71 21.31 17.93
CA TYR A 237 21.96 20.65 17.54
C TYR A 237 21.82 19.96 16.18
N SER A 238 22.76 20.25 15.27
CA SER A 238 22.82 19.67 13.93
C SER A 238 24.09 18.82 13.78
N PRO A 239 24.08 17.54 14.22
CA PRO A 239 25.21 16.62 14.09
C PRO A 239 25.68 16.46 12.65
N SER A 240 26.99 16.26 12.48
CA SER A 240 27.56 15.86 11.20
C SER A 240 27.18 14.41 10.86
N LYS A 241 27.34 14.02 9.58
CA LYS A 241 27.16 12.62 9.18
C LYS A 241 28.12 11.67 9.91
N ALA A 242 29.32 12.15 10.26
CA ALA A 242 30.30 11.37 11.02
C ALA A 242 29.81 11.14 12.45
N ASP A 243 29.27 12.17 13.11
CA ASP A 243 28.70 12.06 14.46
C ASP A 243 27.52 11.06 14.48
N CYS A 244 26.64 11.14 13.49
CA CYS A 244 25.54 10.17 13.35
C CYS A 244 26.04 8.74 13.08
N SER A 245 27.15 8.57 12.37
CA SER A 245 27.70 7.22 12.14
C SER A 245 28.40 6.66 13.37
N ASN A 246 28.97 7.53 14.21
CA ASN A 246 29.73 7.17 15.41
C ASN A 246 28.87 7.11 16.68
N GLN A 247 27.59 7.47 16.60
CA GLN A 247 26.67 7.38 17.73
C GLN A 247 26.48 5.93 18.19
N GLU A 248 26.12 5.75 19.47
CA GLU A 248 25.79 4.44 20.01
C GLU A 248 24.63 3.79 19.24
N ALA A 249 24.71 2.47 19.04
CA ALA A 249 23.60 1.72 18.49
C ALA A 249 22.45 1.64 19.51
N LEU A 250 21.22 1.59 19.02
CA LEU A 250 20.06 1.34 19.89
C LEU A 250 20.15 -0.06 20.51
N GLU A 251 20.08 -0.12 21.83
CA GLU A 251 20.18 -1.37 22.60
C GLU A 251 18.78 -1.94 22.91
N CYS A 252 17.77 -1.07 23.05
CA CYS A 252 16.44 -1.48 23.48
C CYS A 252 15.54 -1.83 22.28
N GLN A 253 14.87 -2.98 22.38
CA GLN A 253 13.90 -3.43 21.37
C GLN A 253 12.48 -3.44 21.94
N ALA A 254 11.52 -3.04 21.10
CA ALA A 254 10.11 -3.12 21.44
C ALA A 254 9.70 -4.57 21.75
N MET A 255 8.92 -4.75 22.81
CA MET A 255 8.49 -6.08 23.23
C MET A 255 7.35 -6.59 22.36
N THR A 256 7.54 -7.80 21.82
CA THR A 256 6.46 -8.58 21.22
C THR A 256 6.48 -9.96 21.86
N LEU A 257 5.45 -10.27 22.64
CA LEU A 257 5.30 -11.58 23.27
C LEU A 257 5.09 -12.65 22.20
N GLU A 258 5.63 -13.86 22.39
CA GLU A 258 5.30 -14.96 21.49
C GLU A 258 3.81 -15.34 21.65
N PRO A 259 3.04 -15.39 20.55
CA PRO A 259 1.65 -15.78 20.65
C PRO A 259 1.53 -17.27 21.00
N LYS A 260 0.58 -17.61 21.87
CA LYS A 260 0.10 -19.00 22.01
C LYS A 260 -0.56 -19.39 20.69
N SER A 261 0.20 -20.04 19.81
CA SER A 261 -0.20 -20.23 18.41
C SER A 261 -1.27 -21.30 18.26
N GLY A 262 -2.35 -20.99 17.54
CA GLY A 262 -3.49 -21.88 17.34
C GLY A 262 -4.82 -21.15 17.14
N PHE A 263 -5.88 -21.93 16.95
CA PHE A 263 -7.25 -21.44 16.97
C PHE A 263 -7.73 -21.33 18.42
N HIS A 264 -8.33 -20.18 18.72
CA HIS A 264 -9.01 -19.89 19.98
C HIS A 264 -10.47 -19.60 19.65
N PHE A 265 -11.37 -20.47 20.13
CA PHE A 265 -12.81 -20.32 19.95
C PHE A 265 -13.50 -19.62 21.13
N ASP A 266 -12.78 -19.46 22.24
CA ASP A 266 -13.21 -18.61 23.36
C ASP A 266 -12.93 -17.13 23.05
N PRO A 267 -13.69 -16.19 23.64
CA PRO A 267 -13.46 -14.78 23.44
C PRO A 267 -12.04 -14.33 23.85
N VAL A 268 -11.45 -13.46 23.03
CA VAL A 268 -10.17 -12.81 23.31
C VAL A 268 -10.36 -11.31 23.32
N VAL A 269 -10.17 -10.71 24.49
CA VAL A 269 -10.23 -9.25 24.70
C VAL A 269 -8.93 -8.62 24.22
N VAL A 270 -9.04 -7.55 23.44
CA VAL A 270 -7.90 -6.80 22.93
C VAL A 270 -7.92 -5.39 23.51
N CYS A 271 -6.90 -5.08 24.30
CA CYS A 271 -6.69 -3.77 24.90
C CYS A 271 -5.42 -3.16 24.32
N ASP A 272 -5.46 -1.87 23.97
CA ASP A 272 -4.36 -1.14 23.31
C ASP A 272 -4.10 0.21 23.99
N PHE A 273 -2.84 0.57 24.16
CA PHE A 273 -2.44 1.84 24.76
C PHE A 273 -2.66 3.00 23.80
N THR A 274 -3.33 4.06 24.26
CA THR A 274 -3.62 5.20 23.40
C THR A 274 -2.38 6.08 23.25
N ALA A 275 -1.71 6.00 22.09
CA ALA A 275 -0.47 6.74 21.81
C ALA A 275 0.61 6.45 22.87
N LEU A 276 1.00 5.18 22.99
CA LEU A 276 1.93 4.70 24.01
C LEU A 276 3.21 5.54 24.11
N TYR A 277 4.02 5.62 23.05
CA TYR A 277 5.29 6.36 23.12
C TYR A 277 5.11 7.86 23.40
N PRO A 278 4.21 8.60 22.73
CA PRO A 278 3.93 9.99 23.11
C PRO A 278 3.51 10.17 24.56
N SER A 279 2.63 9.31 25.08
CA SER A 279 2.17 9.41 26.48
C SER A 279 3.28 9.11 27.49
N LEU A 280 4.18 8.17 27.19
CA LEU A 280 5.36 7.88 28.03
C LEU A 280 6.37 9.01 28.02
N VAL A 281 6.58 9.66 26.87
CA VAL A 281 7.42 10.86 26.77
C VAL A 281 6.91 11.95 27.70
N ILE A 282 5.59 12.16 27.73
CA ILE A 282 4.96 13.16 28.61
C ILE A 282 5.08 12.72 30.08
N ALA A 283 4.62 11.51 30.42
CA ALA A 283 4.54 11.03 31.80
C ALA A 283 5.90 10.93 32.49
N TYR A 284 6.95 10.58 31.74
CA TYR A 284 8.32 10.49 32.24
C TYR A 284 9.22 11.60 31.71
N ASN A 285 8.68 12.77 31.31
CA ASN A 285 9.46 13.96 30.92
C ASN A 285 10.69 13.68 30.01
N LEU A 286 10.56 12.77 29.03
CA LEU A 286 11.68 12.28 28.22
C LEU A 286 11.97 13.23 27.06
N CYS A 287 13.11 13.93 27.09
CA CYS A 287 13.41 14.93 26.07
C CYS A 287 14.91 15.09 25.83
N TYR A 288 15.25 15.61 24.65
CA TYR A 288 16.58 16.16 24.34
C TYR A 288 17.08 17.15 25.39
N SER A 289 16.20 17.99 25.95
CA SER A 289 16.58 19.02 26.93
C SER A 289 16.63 18.51 28.37
N THR A 290 16.16 17.29 28.65
CA THR A 290 16.10 16.74 30.01
C THR A 290 17.05 15.57 30.22
N VAL A 291 17.62 14.99 29.15
CA VAL A 291 18.63 13.93 29.25
C VAL A 291 19.96 14.51 29.76
N ALA A 292 20.46 13.96 30.87
CA ALA A 292 21.70 14.40 31.52
C ALA A 292 22.91 13.48 31.24
N GLY A 293 22.69 12.34 30.57
CA GLY A 293 23.72 11.37 30.20
C GLY A 293 23.42 9.95 30.67
N LYS A 294 24.40 9.06 30.55
CA LYS A 294 24.33 7.66 31.01
C LYS A 294 25.02 7.53 32.38
N LEU A 295 24.39 6.77 33.27
CA LEU A 295 24.92 6.39 34.57
C LEU A 295 26.05 5.38 34.36
N ASP A 296 27.28 5.86 34.40
CA ASP A 296 28.46 5.02 34.18
C ASP A 296 28.92 4.37 35.50
N TYR A 297 28.58 3.09 35.69
CA TYR A 297 28.90 2.32 36.90
C TYR A 297 30.35 1.79 36.86
N HIS A 298 31.33 2.68 36.70
CA HIS A 298 32.74 2.29 36.72
C HIS A 298 33.17 1.88 38.13
N LYS A 299 33.87 0.74 38.28
CA LYS A 299 34.48 0.23 39.55
C LYS A 299 35.35 1.25 40.33
N ARG A 300 35.79 2.35 39.70
CA ARG A 300 36.59 3.44 40.32
C ARG A 300 35.78 4.67 40.73
N ARG A 301 34.51 4.80 40.33
CA ARG A 301 33.67 5.95 40.69
C ARG A 301 32.78 5.56 41.86
N THR A 302 33.23 5.91 43.06
CA THR A 302 32.46 5.77 44.29
C THR A 302 31.16 6.58 44.21
N ALA A 303 30.13 6.19 44.98
CA ALA A 303 28.85 6.89 45.07
C ALA A 303 28.97 8.42 45.35
N ALA A 304 30.14 8.88 45.81
CA ALA A 304 30.50 10.28 45.99
C ALA A 304 30.48 11.11 44.68
N VAL A 305 30.88 10.55 43.53
CA VAL A 305 30.96 11.28 42.24
C VAL A 305 29.57 11.52 41.65
N LEU A 306 28.66 10.54 41.75
CA LEU A 306 27.24 10.72 41.43
C LEU A 306 26.58 11.75 42.37
N LYS A 307 26.90 11.70 43.67
CA LYS A 307 26.52 12.76 44.63
C LYS A 307 27.07 14.13 44.20
N HIS A 308 28.26 14.22 43.60
CA HIS A 308 28.87 15.50 43.22
C HIS A 308 28.20 16.14 42.00
N HIS A 309 27.86 15.35 40.96
CA HIS A 309 27.08 15.82 39.82
C HIS A 309 25.63 16.15 40.20
N MET A 310 25.00 15.37 41.09
CA MET A 310 23.68 15.70 41.63
C MET A 310 23.69 16.94 42.55
N LYS A 311 24.80 17.21 43.26
CA LYS A 311 24.98 18.44 44.07
C LYS A 311 25.09 19.72 43.25
N SER A 312 25.51 19.65 41.98
CA SER A 312 25.52 20.81 41.06
C SER A 312 24.10 21.26 40.65
N VAL A 313 23.09 20.48 41.00
CA VAL A 313 21.68 20.80 40.79
C VAL A 313 21.14 21.36 42.13
N PRO A 314 20.99 22.70 42.30
CA PRO A 314 20.73 23.37 43.60
C PRO A 314 19.59 22.74 44.46
N VAL A 315 19.94 21.98 45.49
CA VAL A 315 19.00 21.17 46.27
C VAL A 315 18.17 22.05 47.22
N ARG A 316 16.91 22.37 46.85
CA ARG A 316 15.98 23.12 47.72
C ARG A 316 14.56 22.56 47.80
N THR A 317 14.30 21.33 47.36
CA THR A 317 12.94 20.74 47.32
C THR A 317 12.86 19.29 47.81
N LYS A 318 11.74 18.90 48.43
CA LYS A 318 11.41 17.53 48.91
C LYS A 318 11.26 16.45 47.81
N ARG A 319 11.52 16.78 46.54
CA ARG A 319 11.37 15.89 45.38
C ARG A 319 12.70 15.68 44.68
N ASP A 320 12.89 14.48 44.13
CA ASP A 320 14.07 14.15 43.34
C ASP A 320 14.17 15.08 42.11
N ARG A 321 15.33 15.72 41.95
CA ARG A 321 15.61 16.66 40.86
C ARG A 321 16.02 15.97 39.56
N ALA A 322 16.40 14.69 39.64
CA ALA A 322 16.72 13.83 38.51
C ALA A 322 16.45 12.36 38.88
N TYR A 323 16.25 11.50 37.90
CA TYR A 323 16.01 10.07 38.06
C TYR A 323 16.71 9.29 36.96
N ALA A 324 17.05 8.03 37.24
CA ALA A 324 17.61 7.10 36.28
C ALA A 324 16.55 6.12 35.79
N ILE A 325 16.57 5.83 34.49
CA ILE A 325 15.78 4.77 33.85
C ILE A 325 16.62 3.49 33.83
N PRO A 326 16.02 2.28 33.81
CA PRO A 326 16.78 1.02 33.81
C PRO A 326 17.82 0.85 32.71
N THR A 327 17.73 1.63 31.62
CA THR A 327 18.78 1.72 30.59
C THR A 327 20.08 2.37 31.09
N GLY A 328 20.08 2.88 32.33
CA GLY A 328 21.14 3.70 32.90
C GLY A 328 21.03 5.17 32.49
N SER A 329 20.08 5.57 31.64
CA SER A 329 19.96 6.99 31.23
C SER A 329 19.37 7.84 32.35
N VAL A 330 19.99 8.99 32.63
CA VAL A 330 19.57 9.94 33.66
C VAL A 330 18.79 11.09 33.04
N PHE A 331 17.64 11.43 33.63
CA PHE A 331 16.76 12.50 33.20
C PHE A 331 16.47 13.47 34.34
N VAL A 332 16.34 14.75 34.01
CA VAL A 332 15.93 15.81 34.93
C VAL A 332 14.42 15.76 35.17
N SER A 333 13.99 15.95 36.42
CA SER A 333 12.56 15.91 36.75
C SER A 333 11.80 17.13 36.24
N GLU A 334 10.50 16.96 35.96
CA GLU A 334 9.64 18.04 35.45
C GLU A 334 9.61 19.25 36.39
N SER A 335 9.76 19.03 37.71
CA SER A 335 9.85 20.11 38.70
C SER A 335 11.06 21.04 38.54
N VAL A 336 12.08 20.60 37.79
CA VAL A 336 13.27 21.40 37.46
C VAL A 336 13.15 21.97 36.06
N LEU A 337 12.83 21.10 35.09
CA LEU A 337 12.72 21.48 33.70
C LEU A 337 11.68 20.61 33.01
N LYS A 338 10.62 21.22 32.49
CA LYS A 338 9.69 20.55 31.59
C LYS A 338 10.28 20.48 30.19
N GLY A 339 10.50 19.27 29.67
CA GLY A 339 11.10 19.06 28.36
C GLY A 339 10.26 19.59 27.21
N VAL A 340 10.91 19.95 26.11
CA VAL A 340 10.24 20.48 24.89
C VAL A 340 9.35 19.41 24.24
N LEU A 341 9.84 18.17 24.10
CA LEU A 341 9.06 17.05 23.55
C LEU A 341 7.77 16.77 24.34
N PRO A 342 7.81 16.64 25.68
CA PRO A 342 6.60 16.56 26.51
C PRO A 342 5.60 17.68 26.25
N GLN A 343 6.02 18.96 26.19
CA GLN A 343 5.13 20.09 25.96
C GLN A 343 4.43 19.98 24.59
N VAL A 344 5.21 19.78 23.53
CA VAL A 344 4.70 19.67 22.15
C VAL A 344 3.74 18.50 22.01
N LEU A 345 4.10 17.33 22.54
CA LEU A 345 3.26 16.13 22.43
C LEU A 345 1.98 16.25 23.26
N ASP A 346 2.02 16.87 24.43
CA ASP A 346 0.84 17.11 25.26
C ASP A 346 -0.16 18.03 24.55
N GLU A 347 0.32 19.13 23.97
CA GLU A 347 -0.51 20.02 23.13
C GLU A 347 -1.08 19.29 21.91
N MET A 348 -0.28 18.47 21.23
CA MET A 348 -0.75 17.72 20.07
C MET A 348 -1.83 16.69 20.43
N LEU A 349 -1.66 15.94 21.51
CA LEU A 349 -2.60 14.92 21.94
C LEU A 349 -3.91 15.54 22.46
N SER A 350 -3.82 16.60 23.26
CA SER A 350 -4.98 17.34 23.77
C SER A 350 -5.78 18.00 22.63
N THR A 351 -5.10 18.68 21.70
CA THR A 351 -5.72 19.26 20.50
C THR A 351 -6.38 18.19 19.64
N ARG A 352 -5.73 17.03 19.46
CA ARG A 352 -6.31 15.91 18.73
C ARG A 352 -7.57 15.37 19.42
N ALA A 353 -7.58 15.25 20.74
CA ALA A 353 -8.75 14.82 21.50
C ALA A 353 -9.91 15.81 21.36
N MET A 354 -9.61 17.12 21.45
CA MET A 354 -10.57 18.21 21.20
C MET A 354 -11.19 18.13 19.80
N LEU A 355 -10.38 17.97 18.74
CA LEU A 355 -10.86 17.86 17.37
C LEU A 355 -11.78 16.65 17.16
N LYS A 356 -11.46 15.50 17.76
CA LYS A 356 -12.31 14.31 17.69
C LYS A 356 -13.64 14.50 18.43
N LYS A 357 -13.65 15.23 19.55
CA LYS A 357 -14.87 15.59 20.27
C LYS A 357 -15.71 16.55 19.44
N ALA A 358 -15.10 17.60 18.91
CA ALA A 358 -15.75 18.57 18.03
C ALA A 358 -16.38 17.91 16.80
N ALA A 359 -15.67 16.99 16.12
CA ALA A 359 -16.20 16.25 14.97
C ALA A 359 -17.48 15.46 15.30
N LYS A 360 -17.56 14.86 16.50
CA LYS A 360 -18.76 14.13 16.96
C LYS A 360 -19.90 15.09 17.29
N GLU A 361 -19.61 16.19 17.97
CA GLU A 361 -20.61 17.19 18.35
C GLU A 361 -21.21 17.90 17.14
N TYR A 362 -20.38 18.31 16.17
CA TYR A 362 -20.84 18.92 14.93
C TYR A 362 -21.77 18.00 14.14
N LYS A 363 -21.43 16.70 14.02
CA LYS A 363 -22.30 15.71 13.37
C LYS A 363 -23.67 15.57 14.04
N LYS A 364 -23.74 15.76 15.37
CA LYS A 364 -24.98 15.61 16.14
C LYS A 364 -25.83 16.89 16.12
N ARG A 365 -25.20 18.06 16.22
CA ARG A 365 -25.88 19.34 16.48
C ARG A 365 -26.18 20.16 15.24
N VAL A 366 -25.41 19.99 14.16
CA VAL A 366 -25.55 20.81 12.94
C VAL A 366 -26.26 20.00 11.85
N PRO A 367 -27.54 20.29 11.56
CA PRO A 367 -28.21 19.69 10.40
C PRO A 367 -27.55 20.18 9.11
N ASN A 368 -27.45 19.31 8.10
CA ASN A 368 -26.82 19.60 6.80
C ASN A 368 -25.38 20.12 6.87
N LEU A 369 -24.59 19.67 7.87
CA LEU A 369 -23.18 20.04 7.99
C LEU A 369 -22.40 19.75 6.71
N SER A 370 -21.70 20.76 6.19
CA SER A 370 -20.86 20.63 5.00
C SER A 370 -19.82 19.52 5.18
N PRO A 371 -19.72 18.54 4.25
CA PRO A 371 -18.68 17.51 4.28
C PRO A 371 -17.26 18.09 4.33
N ALA A 372 -17.04 19.28 3.78
CA ALA A 372 -15.75 19.95 3.77
C ALA A 372 -15.23 20.25 5.19
N VAL A 373 -16.12 20.67 6.11
CA VAL A 373 -15.76 20.96 7.51
C VAL A 373 -15.29 19.68 8.20
N LEU A 374 -16.02 18.58 8.01
CA LEU A 374 -15.63 17.29 8.58
C LEU A 374 -14.32 16.76 7.99
N ARG A 375 -14.12 16.92 6.67
CA ARG A 375 -12.85 16.57 6.01
C ARG A 375 -11.69 17.36 6.59
N GLN A 376 -11.86 18.66 6.81
CA GLN A 376 -10.81 19.51 7.39
C GLN A 376 -10.46 19.10 8.84
N ILE A 377 -11.47 18.85 9.68
CA ILE A 377 -11.23 18.39 11.06
C ILE A 377 -10.53 17.03 11.07
N GLU A 378 -10.94 16.13 10.17
CA GLU A 378 -10.31 14.80 10.02
C GLU A 378 -8.87 14.91 9.50
N ALA A 379 -8.60 15.77 8.52
CA ALA A 379 -7.26 16.04 8.02
C ALA A 379 -6.34 16.55 9.13
N ARG A 380 -6.81 17.49 9.97
CA ARG A 380 -6.06 18.00 11.14
C ARG A 380 -5.76 16.92 12.16
N GLN A 381 -6.75 16.10 12.54
CA GLN A 381 -6.53 15.06 13.56
C GLN A 381 -5.57 13.96 13.04
N LEU A 382 -5.62 13.65 11.74
CA LEU A 382 -4.68 12.72 11.10
C LEU A 382 -3.26 13.29 11.03
N ALA A 383 -3.10 14.57 10.72
CA ALA A 383 -1.80 15.24 10.72
C ALA A 383 -1.16 15.22 12.12
N LEU A 384 -1.93 15.56 13.16
CA LEU A 384 -1.48 15.49 14.56
C LEU A 384 -1.07 14.07 14.95
N LYS A 385 -1.90 13.07 14.60
CA LYS A 385 -1.58 11.65 14.84
C LYS A 385 -0.27 11.26 14.15
N TYR A 386 -0.09 11.68 12.90
CA TYR A 386 1.09 11.36 12.12
C TYR A 386 2.34 11.94 12.79
N VAL A 387 2.37 13.25 13.06
CA VAL A 387 3.53 13.92 13.66
C VAL A 387 3.85 13.36 15.04
N ALA A 388 2.86 13.16 15.90
CA ALA A 388 3.07 12.56 17.23
C ALA A 388 3.71 11.16 17.14
N ASN A 389 3.23 10.31 16.21
CA ASN A 389 3.78 8.97 16.02
C ASN A 389 5.21 8.99 15.46
N VAL A 390 5.52 9.89 14.52
CA VAL A 390 6.86 9.96 13.91
C VAL A 390 7.88 10.69 14.79
N THR A 391 7.45 11.40 15.85
CA THR A 391 8.34 12.13 16.76
C THR A 391 9.31 11.18 17.49
N TYR A 392 8.84 10.02 17.96
CA TYR A 392 9.74 8.97 18.47
C TYR A 392 10.67 8.42 17.36
N GLY A 393 10.17 8.26 16.14
CA GLY A 393 10.98 7.84 15.01
C GLY A 393 12.12 8.81 14.70
N TYR A 394 11.95 10.09 15.05
CA TYR A 394 12.98 11.12 14.89
C TYR A 394 14.11 10.96 15.92
N THR A 395 13.81 10.62 17.17
CA THR A 395 14.83 10.38 18.22
C THR A 395 15.67 9.14 17.95
N SER A 396 15.12 8.15 17.25
CA SER A 396 15.72 6.83 16.98
C SER A 396 16.38 6.70 15.59
N ALA A 397 16.40 7.75 14.77
CA ALA A 397 16.84 7.68 13.38
C ALA A 397 18.38 7.61 13.21
N THR A 398 19.04 6.54 13.66
CA THR A 398 20.51 6.49 13.72
C THR A 398 21.22 6.45 12.36
N PHE A 399 20.57 5.95 11.30
CA PHE A 399 21.21 5.83 9.99
C PHE A 399 21.15 7.10 9.12
N SER A 400 20.02 7.83 9.17
CA SER A 400 19.74 8.98 8.28
C SER A 400 19.15 10.17 9.02
N GLY A 401 19.09 10.10 10.36
CA GLY A 401 18.55 11.16 11.20
C GLY A 401 19.50 12.34 11.29
N ARG A 402 18.90 13.50 11.56
CA ARG A 402 19.62 14.76 11.75
C ARG A 402 19.68 15.20 13.20
N SER A 403 19.03 14.50 14.12
CA SER A 403 19.08 14.77 15.57
C SER A 403 18.64 13.51 16.34
N ALA A 404 19.24 12.38 16.00
CA ALA A 404 19.02 11.13 16.72
C ALA A 404 19.76 11.18 18.05
N VAL A 405 19.10 10.72 19.12
CA VAL A 405 19.70 10.58 20.45
C VAL A 405 19.30 9.20 20.99
N PRO A 406 20.19 8.19 20.87
CA PRO A 406 19.92 6.81 21.27
C PRO A 406 19.42 6.68 22.72
N LEU A 407 19.99 7.44 23.66
CA LEU A 407 19.60 7.43 25.08
C LEU A 407 18.11 7.73 25.29
N VAL A 408 17.56 8.72 24.56
CA VAL A 408 16.15 9.10 24.64
C VAL A 408 15.28 8.03 23.99
N ALA A 409 15.68 7.53 22.82
CA ALA A 409 14.95 6.49 22.11
C ALA A 409 14.86 5.19 22.92
N ASP A 410 15.98 4.71 23.47
CA ASP A 410 16.03 3.49 24.27
C ASP A 410 15.24 3.63 25.58
N ALA A 411 15.31 4.80 26.23
CA ALA A 411 14.49 5.10 27.40
C ALA A 411 12.99 4.98 27.10
N ILE A 412 12.52 5.55 25.98
CA ILE A 412 11.10 5.48 25.57
C ILE A 412 10.68 4.02 25.36
N VAL A 413 11.51 3.23 24.65
CA VAL A 413 11.22 1.82 24.35
C VAL A 413 11.21 0.97 25.62
N GLU A 414 12.16 1.17 26.53
CA GLU A 414 12.24 0.46 27.80
C GLU A 414 11.06 0.78 28.71
N CYS A 415 10.67 2.05 28.81
CA CYS A 415 9.45 2.45 29.52
C CYS A 415 8.22 1.74 28.94
N GLY A 416 8.09 1.70 27.60
CA GLY A 416 6.98 0.99 26.95
C GLY A 416 6.98 -0.51 27.23
N ARG A 417 8.15 -1.14 27.22
CA ARG A 417 8.31 -2.56 27.57
C ARG A 417 7.85 -2.85 28.99
N ARG A 418 8.23 -2.01 29.96
CA ARG A 418 7.82 -2.18 31.37
C ARG A 418 6.32 -1.94 31.56
N THR A 419 5.77 -0.90 30.94
CA THR A 419 4.33 -0.62 30.96
C THR A 419 3.53 -1.81 30.40
N LEU A 420 3.94 -2.37 29.26
CA LEU A 420 3.30 -3.55 28.68
C LEU A 420 3.45 -4.80 29.58
N THR A 421 4.64 -5.02 30.15
CA THR A 421 4.91 -6.15 31.05
C THR A 421 4.01 -6.08 32.28
N ASN A 422 3.86 -4.90 32.88
CA ASN A 422 2.98 -4.70 34.03
C ASN A 422 1.51 -4.98 33.66
N ALA A 423 1.04 -4.50 32.51
CA ALA A 423 -0.30 -4.80 32.02
C ALA A 423 -0.50 -6.32 31.84
N ILE A 424 0.45 -7.01 31.22
CA ILE A 424 0.42 -8.47 31.05
C ILE A 424 0.39 -9.18 32.41
N ASN A 425 1.16 -8.72 33.39
CA ASN A 425 1.17 -9.32 34.73
C ASN A 425 -0.18 -9.15 35.43
N VAL A 426 -0.81 -7.98 35.32
CA VAL A 426 -2.18 -7.75 35.81
C VAL A 426 -3.17 -8.68 35.11
N ALA A 427 -3.08 -8.79 33.78
CA ALA A 427 -3.94 -9.69 33.00
C ALA A 427 -3.77 -11.16 33.41
N ASN A 428 -2.54 -11.61 33.65
CA ASN A 428 -2.26 -12.97 34.10
C ASN A 428 -2.73 -13.21 35.54
N THR A 429 -2.71 -12.18 36.39
CA THR A 429 -3.17 -12.28 37.79
C THR A 429 -4.69 -12.39 37.84
N TRP A 430 -5.39 -11.55 37.09
CA TRP A 430 -6.86 -11.59 36.96
C TRP A 430 -7.32 -12.83 36.18
N GLY A 431 -6.48 -13.32 35.27
CA GLY A 431 -6.73 -14.49 34.43
C GLY A 431 -6.30 -15.83 35.02
N LYS A 432 -5.99 -15.94 36.32
CA LYS A 432 -5.66 -17.24 36.94
C LYS A 432 -6.80 -18.27 36.84
N GLU A 433 -8.05 -17.81 36.78
CA GLU A 433 -9.22 -18.67 36.46
C GLU A 433 -9.48 -18.79 34.95
N ALA A 434 -8.79 -18.00 34.12
CA ALA A 434 -9.09 -17.76 32.72
C ALA A 434 -7.82 -17.57 31.86
N SER A 435 -7.03 -18.63 31.61
CA SER A 435 -5.94 -18.78 30.60
C SER A 435 -4.84 -17.69 30.41
N GLY A 436 -4.95 -16.52 31.06
CA GLY A 436 -4.04 -15.38 30.98
C GLY A 436 -3.95 -14.67 29.62
N SER A 437 -2.93 -13.83 29.50
CA SER A 437 -2.54 -13.22 28.23
C SER A 437 -2.04 -14.30 27.25
N ILE A 438 -2.50 -14.24 26.00
CA ILE A 438 -2.11 -15.16 24.94
C ILE A 438 -1.20 -14.52 23.89
N TYR A 439 -1.14 -13.20 23.84
CA TYR A 439 -0.30 -12.44 22.93
C TYR A 439 -0.15 -10.99 23.40
N GLY A 440 0.92 -10.33 22.95
CA GLY A 440 1.14 -8.90 23.13
C GLY A 440 2.03 -8.35 22.02
N ASP A 441 1.60 -7.25 21.39
CA ASP A 441 2.31 -6.60 20.29
C ASP A 441 2.57 -5.15 20.65
N THR A 442 3.73 -4.86 21.25
CA THR A 442 4.26 -3.53 21.58
C THR A 442 3.39 -2.65 22.50
N ASP A 443 2.18 -2.33 22.08
CA ASP A 443 1.18 -1.47 22.74
C ASP A 443 -0.13 -2.20 23.05
N SER A 444 -0.31 -3.43 22.57
CA SER A 444 -1.54 -4.20 22.76
C SER A 444 -1.35 -5.48 23.58
N VAL A 445 -2.39 -5.84 24.34
CA VAL A 445 -2.49 -7.06 25.16
C VAL A 445 -3.73 -7.85 24.76
N PHE A 446 -3.57 -9.17 24.58
CA PHE A 446 -4.62 -10.09 24.16
C PHE A 446 -4.91 -11.07 25.28
N ILE A 447 -6.11 -11.00 25.85
CA ILE A 447 -6.49 -11.76 27.05
C ILE A 447 -7.59 -12.76 26.67
N LYS A 448 -7.30 -14.05 26.79
CA LYS A 448 -8.27 -15.10 26.50
C LYS A 448 -9.17 -15.33 27.70
N LEU A 449 -10.48 -15.43 27.49
CA LEU A 449 -11.46 -15.70 28.53
C LEU A 449 -12.22 -17.00 28.23
N PRO A 450 -11.72 -18.16 28.67
CA PRO A 450 -12.36 -19.46 28.43
C PRO A 450 -13.79 -19.52 28.99
N GLY A 451 -14.72 -20.09 28.21
CA GLY A 451 -16.09 -20.34 28.66
C GLY A 451 -16.97 -19.10 28.89
N ARG A 452 -16.45 -17.89 28.61
CA ARG A 452 -17.24 -16.64 28.74
C ARG A 452 -17.91 -16.28 27.43
N SER A 453 -19.00 -15.52 27.53
CA SER A 453 -19.67 -14.89 26.39
C SER A 453 -18.92 -13.62 25.95
N VAL A 454 -19.18 -13.19 24.71
CA VAL A 454 -18.63 -11.93 24.19
C VAL A 454 -19.06 -10.72 25.03
N LYS A 455 -20.28 -10.73 25.59
CA LYS A 455 -20.78 -9.64 26.45
C LYS A 455 -19.98 -9.55 27.75
N GLU A 456 -19.78 -10.68 28.42
CA GLU A 456 -18.96 -10.74 29.65
C GLU A 456 -17.50 -10.36 29.37
N ALA A 457 -16.99 -10.68 28.18
CA ALA A 457 -15.66 -10.28 27.76
C ALA A 457 -15.51 -8.75 27.62
N PHE A 458 -16.55 -8.05 27.15
CA PHE A 458 -16.56 -6.58 27.16
C PHE A 458 -16.55 -6.02 28.58
N THR A 459 -17.40 -6.54 29.47
CA THR A 459 -17.44 -6.11 30.88
C THR A 459 -16.09 -6.29 31.57
N PHE A 460 -15.46 -7.47 31.39
CA PHE A 460 -14.10 -7.74 31.89
C PHE A 460 -13.09 -6.74 31.31
N GLY A 461 -13.15 -6.47 30.00
CA GLY A 461 -12.26 -5.53 29.34
C GLY A 461 -12.37 -4.11 29.90
N GLU A 462 -13.57 -3.65 30.24
CA GLU A 462 -13.80 -2.34 30.84
C GLU A 462 -13.23 -2.22 32.26
N GLU A 463 -13.41 -3.25 33.09
CA GLU A 463 -12.84 -3.31 34.44
C GLU A 463 -11.31 -3.37 34.40
N TYR A 464 -10.76 -4.20 33.51
CA TYR A 464 -9.33 -4.34 33.30
C TYR A 464 -8.69 -3.01 32.85
N VAL A 465 -9.34 -2.30 31.92
CA VAL A 465 -8.88 -0.99 31.45
C VAL A 465 -8.80 0.02 32.60
N LYS A 466 -9.79 0.06 33.49
CA LYS A 466 -9.78 0.95 34.66
C LYS A 466 -8.60 0.64 35.59
N ALA A 467 -8.39 -0.63 35.92
CA ALA A 467 -7.33 -1.05 36.82
C ALA A 467 -5.92 -0.79 36.24
N VAL A 468 -5.71 -1.11 34.96
CA VAL A 468 -4.41 -0.86 34.32
C VAL A 468 -4.15 0.63 34.13
N THR A 469 -5.17 1.41 33.75
CA THR A 469 -5.01 2.87 33.64
C THR A 469 -4.69 3.51 34.98
N ALA A 470 -5.33 3.07 36.08
CA ALA A 470 -5.06 3.58 37.42
C ALA A 470 -3.66 3.24 37.95
N SER A 471 -3.03 2.17 37.45
CA SER A 471 -1.66 1.78 37.83
C SER A 471 -0.56 2.46 37.00
N ASN A 472 -0.92 3.31 36.04
CA ASN A 472 0.03 4.05 35.20
C ASN A 472 -0.04 5.57 35.46
N PRO A 473 1.08 6.29 35.29
CA PRO A 473 1.09 7.75 35.42
C PRO A 473 0.29 8.42 34.28
N PRO A 474 -0.41 9.55 34.53
CA PRO A 474 -1.07 10.30 33.48
C PRO A 474 -0.03 10.87 32.48
N PRO A 475 -0.33 10.95 31.16
CA PRO A 475 -1.57 10.62 30.48
C PRO A 475 -1.61 9.19 29.90
N VAL A 476 -0.83 8.23 30.42
CA VAL A 476 -0.78 6.86 29.89
C VAL A 476 -2.10 6.15 30.18
N GLN A 477 -2.83 5.82 29.12
CA GLN A 477 -4.14 5.15 29.21
C GLN A 477 -4.19 3.95 28.28
N ILE A 478 -4.81 2.88 28.74
CA ILE A 478 -5.15 1.73 27.91
C ILE A 478 -6.63 1.81 27.53
N LYS A 479 -7.00 1.31 26.35
CA LYS A 479 -8.37 1.30 25.89
C LYS A 479 -8.76 -0.10 25.41
N LEU A 480 -9.99 -0.51 25.74
CA LEU A 480 -10.63 -1.65 25.10
C LEU A 480 -10.89 -1.31 23.63
N GLU A 481 -10.19 -1.99 22.73
CA GLU A 481 -10.35 -1.78 21.29
C GLU A 481 -11.50 -2.64 20.76
N LYS A 482 -11.48 -3.92 21.09
CA LYS A 482 -12.38 -4.93 20.53
C LYS A 482 -12.31 -6.26 21.26
N VAL A 483 -13.23 -7.16 20.93
CA VAL A 483 -13.25 -8.56 21.37
C VAL A 483 -13.29 -9.46 20.13
N TYR A 484 -12.34 -10.38 20.01
CA TYR A 484 -12.45 -11.50 19.07
C TYR A 484 -13.39 -12.55 19.66
N ALA A 485 -14.48 -12.89 18.98
CA ALA A 485 -15.34 -14.02 19.35
C ALA A 485 -14.63 -15.36 19.10
N ALA A 486 -13.88 -15.44 18.00
CA ALA A 486 -12.97 -16.52 17.70
C ALA A 486 -11.80 -15.96 16.88
N CYS A 487 -10.59 -16.45 17.12
CA CYS A 487 -9.40 -15.98 16.41
C CYS A 487 -8.38 -17.10 16.18
N LEU A 488 -7.48 -16.86 15.24
CA LEU A 488 -6.30 -17.64 14.94
C LEU A 488 -5.08 -16.78 15.23
N MET A 489 -4.24 -17.24 16.15
CA MET A 489 -2.91 -16.71 16.39
C MET A 489 -1.89 -17.56 15.64
N GLN A 490 -1.20 -17.00 14.65
CA GLN A 490 -0.26 -17.77 13.83
C GLN A 490 1.18 -17.59 14.28
N THR A 491 1.68 -16.35 14.20
CA THR A 491 3.03 -15.94 14.62
C THR A 491 2.99 -14.46 14.97
N LYS A 492 4.09 -13.90 15.49
CA LYS A 492 4.21 -12.45 15.73
C LYS A 492 3.70 -11.64 14.54
N LYS A 493 2.79 -10.69 14.81
CA LYS A 493 2.14 -9.79 13.84
C LYS A 493 1.31 -10.49 12.75
N LYS A 494 0.96 -11.77 12.94
CA LYS A 494 0.11 -12.56 12.05
C LYS A 494 -1.01 -13.24 12.81
N TYR A 495 -2.20 -12.66 12.73
CA TYR A 495 -3.40 -13.16 13.38
C TYR A 495 -4.66 -12.71 12.63
N CYS A 496 -5.76 -13.40 12.85
CA CYS A 496 -7.06 -13.02 12.30
C CYS A 496 -8.20 -13.54 13.17
N GLY A 497 -9.39 -12.98 13.03
CA GLY A 497 -10.55 -13.49 13.76
C GLY A 497 -11.83 -12.74 13.46
N MET A 498 -12.90 -13.21 14.09
CA MET A 498 -14.24 -12.64 14.04
C MET A 498 -14.38 -11.61 15.16
N VAL A 499 -14.49 -10.33 14.83
CA VAL A 499 -14.40 -9.19 15.76
C VAL A 499 -15.77 -8.61 16.08
N HIS A 500 -15.99 -8.29 17.35
CA HIS A 500 -16.97 -7.32 17.82
C HIS A 500 -16.24 -6.07 18.33
N GLU A 501 -16.62 -4.89 17.82
CA GLU A 501 -16.11 -3.60 18.29
C GLU A 501 -16.98 -3.01 19.42
N SER A 502 -18.23 -3.45 19.54
CA SER A 502 -19.16 -3.02 20.58
C SER A 502 -20.08 -4.16 21.01
N THR A 503 -20.63 -4.04 22.23
CA THR A 503 -21.66 -4.94 22.76
C THR A 503 -22.96 -4.92 21.94
N SER A 504 -23.26 -3.79 21.29
CA SER A 504 -24.44 -3.63 20.41
C SER A 504 -24.30 -4.31 19.04
N GLN A 505 -23.09 -4.69 18.63
CA GLN A 505 -22.85 -5.26 17.32
C GLN A 505 -23.36 -6.71 17.24
N LYS A 506 -24.40 -6.93 16.42
CA LYS A 506 -25.03 -8.26 16.27
C LYS A 506 -24.17 -9.30 15.55
N ARG A 507 -23.46 -8.90 14.49
CA ARG A 507 -22.67 -9.83 13.64
C ARG A 507 -21.19 -9.46 13.70
N PRO A 508 -20.29 -10.43 13.94
CA PRO A 508 -18.86 -10.15 13.93
C PRO A 508 -18.35 -9.86 12.52
N VAL A 509 -17.29 -9.07 12.44
CA VAL A 509 -16.58 -8.74 11.18
C VAL A 509 -15.24 -9.46 11.17
N PHE A 510 -14.89 -10.08 10.04
CA PHE A 510 -13.58 -10.71 9.90
C PHE A 510 -12.47 -9.65 9.77
N GLU A 511 -11.54 -9.66 10.71
CA GLU A 511 -10.31 -8.87 10.69
C GLU A 511 -9.09 -9.77 10.54
N ALA A 512 -8.10 -9.30 9.80
CA ALA A 512 -6.82 -9.99 9.59
C ALA A 512 -5.66 -9.01 9.64
N LYS A 513 -4.56 -9.43 10.28
CA LYS A 513 -3.27 -8.72 10.33
C LYS A 513 -2.17 -9.64 9.84
N GLY A 514 -1.35 -9.17 8.91
CA GLY A 514 -0.11 -9.84 8.45
C GLY A 514 -0.27 -11.14 7.65
N ILE A 515 -1.43 -11.79 7.69
CA ILE A 515 -1.73 -13.01 6.92
C ILE A 515 -2.02 -12.69 5.44
N GLU A 516 -2.02 -13.73 4.61
CA GLU A 516 -2.10 -13.64 3.16
C GLU A 516 -3.38 -12.96 2.65
N THR A 517 -4.45 -12.91 3.45
CA THR A 517 -5.74 -12.28 3.09
C THR A 517 -5.65 -10.77 2.88
N VAL A 518 -4.65 -10.09 3.47
CA VAL A 518 -4.47 -8.62 3.38
C VAL A 518 -3.16 -8.23 2.68
N ARG A 519 -2.37 -9.21 2.26
CA ARG A 519 -1.06 -9.02 1.65
C ARG A 519 -1.16 -8.74 0.15
N ARG A 520 -0.58 -7.62 -0.29
CA ARG A 520 -0.61 -7.15 -1.70
C ARG A 520 0.22 -7.99 -2.67
N ASP A 521 1.15 -8.80 -2.15
CA ASP A 521 1.98 -9.71 -2.93
C ASP A 521 1.28 -11.05 -3.24
N GLN A 522 0.07 -11.26 -2.71
CA GLN A 522 -0.75 -12.43 -3.00
C GLN A 522 -1.84 -12.10 -4.03
N CYS A 523 -2.24 -13.11 -4.80
CA CYS A 523 -3.33 -12.97 -5.75
C CYS A 523 -4.70 -13.02 -5.05
N SER A 524 -5.71 -12.44 -5.70
CA SER A 524 -7.09 -12.38 -5.19
C SER A 524 -7.67 -13.78 -4.91
N LEU A 525 -7.30 -14.79 -5.70
CA LEU A 525 -7.66 -16.19 -5.47
C LEU A 525 -7.29 -16.66 -4.06
N THR A 526 -6.02 -16.51 -3.68
CA THR A 526 -5.52 -16.94 -2.38
C THR A 526 -6.15 -16.15 -1.24
N GLN A 527 -6.30 -14.83 -1.42
CA GLN A 527 -6.94 -13.95 -0.44
C GLN A 527 -8.39 -14.38 -0.16
N LYS A 528 -9.20 -14.57 -1.21
CA LYS A 528 -10.61 -14.97 -1.11
C LYS A 528 -10.77 -16.37 -0.53
N ILE A 529 -10.04 -17.36 -1.04
CA ILE A 529 -10.14 -18.75 -0.57
C ILE A 529 -9.75 -18.83 0.91
N LEU A 530 -8.61 -18.26 1.30
CA LEU A 530 -8.15 -18.30 2.69
C LEU A 530 -9.12 -17.57 3.62
N ARG A 531 -9.56 -16.36 3.26
CA ARG A 531 -10.52 -15.58 4.06
C ARG A 531 -11.80 -16.37 4.31
N ASN A 532 -12.40 -16.91 3.25
CA ASN A 532 -13.66 -17.64 3.35
C ASN A 532 -13.48 -18.97 4.08
N ALA A 533 -12.36 -19.67 3.91
CA ALA A 533 -12.06 -20.88 4.66
C ALA A 533 -11.93 -20.60 6.17
N LEU A 534 -11.25 -19.52 6.55
CA LEU A 534 -11.13 -19.10 7.95
C LEU A 534 -12.48 -18.71 8.54
N ILE A 535 -13.27 -17.88 7.84
CA ILE A 535 -14.63 -17.52 8.27
C ILE A 535 -15.51 -18.77 8.44
N CYS A 536 -15.49 -19.67 7.45
CA CYS A 536 -16.23 -20.93 7.50
C CYS A 536 -15.78 -21.78 8.70
N SER A 537 -14.48 -21.84 9.00
CA SER A 537 -13.97 -22.59 10.14
C SER A 537 -14.41 -22.02 11.48
N PHE A 538 -14.47 -20.68 11.62
CA PHE A 538 -14.91 -20.01 12.84
C PHE A 538 -16.43 -20.13 13.07
N GLN A 539 -17.23 -20.21 12.01
CA GLN A 539 -18.70 -20.17 12.10
C GLN A 539 -19.40 -21.53 11.93
N HIS A 540 -18.80 -22.44 11.17
CA HIS A 540 -19.44 -23.69 10.75
C HIS A 540 -18.57 -24.94 10.95
N GLY A 541 -17.35 -24.77 11.46
CA GLY A 541 -16.43 -25.87 11.73
C GLY A 541 -15.73 -26.45 10.51
N LEU A 542 -14.93 -27.50 10.76
CA LEU A 542 -14.01 -28.05 9.76
C LEU A 542 -14.68 -28.85 8.64
N GLY A 543 -15.80 -29.53 8.91
CA GLY A 543 -16.50 -30.35 7.91
C GLY A 543 -16.91 -29.53 6.69
N ARG A 544 -17.63 -28.42 6.91
CA ARG A 544 -18.00 -27.47 5.85
C ARG A 544 -16.80 -26.79 5.22
N THR A 545 -15.76 -26.50 6.00
CA THR A 545 -14.51 -25.91 5.48
C THR A 545 -13.84 -26.83 4.47
N LYS A 546 -13.78 -28.15 4.74
CA LYS A 546 -13.22 -29.15 3.83
C LYS A 546 -14.01 -29.25 2.53
N GLU A 547 -15.34 -29.23 2.60
CA GLU A 547 -16.22 -29.26 1.43
C GLU A 547 -16.07 -28.00 0.56
N TYR A 548 -16.01 -26.83 1.19
CA TYR A 548 -15.71 -25.57 0.53
C TYR A 548 -14.37 -25.65 -0.23
N LEU A 549 -13.30 -26.09 0.43
CA LEU A 549 -11.98 -26.22 -0.19
C LEU A 549 -11.98 -27.20 -1.36
N ARG A 550 -12.65 -28.36 -1.25
CA ARG A 550 -12.82 -29.31 -2.36
C ARG A 550 -13.48 -28.67 -3.57
N THR A 551 -14.51 -27.87 -3.34
CA THR A 551 -15.19 -27.13 -4.41
C THR A 551 -14.25 -26.11 -5.06
N GLN A 552 -13.52 -25.33 -4.26
CA GLN A 552 -12.58 -24.33 -4.79
C GLN A 552 -11.44 -24.96 -5.59
N TRP A 553 -10.81 -26.04 -5.11
CA TRP A 553 -9.78 -26.76 -5.87
C TRP A 553 -10.34 -27.30 -7.20
N SER A 554 -11.55 -27.87 -7.17
CA SER A 554 -12.22 -28.37 -8.37
C SER A 554 -12.48 -27.26 -9.40
N LEU A 555 -12.92 -26.07 -8.96
CA LEU A 555 -13.13 -24.91 -9.84
C LEU A 555 -11.82 -24.41 -10.48
N VAL A 556 -10.73 -24.38 -9.71
CA VAL A 556 -9.40 -23.97 -10.21
C VAL A 556 -8.84 -24.97 -11.22
N HIS A 557 -9.01 -26.27 -10.98
CA HIS A 557 -8.63 -27.31 -11.96
C HIS A 557 -9.50 -27.28 -13.22
N ALA A 558 -10.79 -27.05 -13.06
CA ALA A 558 -11.74 -26.94 -14.17
C ALA A 558 -11.60 -25.62 -14.97
N SER A 559 -10.66 -24.74 -14.61
CA SER A 559 -10.45 -23.42 -15.25
C SER A 559 -11.71 -22.55 -15.26
N ARG A 560 -12.55 -22.67 -14.21
CA ARG A 560 -13.79 -21.90 -14.04
C ARG A 560 -13.61 -20.65 -13.18
N VAL A 561 -12.36 -20.29 -12.88
CA VAL A 561 -12.00 -19.11 -12.09
C VAL A 561 -11.49 -18.02 -13.04
N PRO A 562 -11.94 -16.76 -12.91
CA PRO A 562 -11.48 -15.67 -13.76
C PRO A 562 -9.97 -15.44 -13.67
N VAL A 563 -9.33 -15.11 -14.81
CA VAL A 563 -7.89 -14.78 -14.89
C VAL A 563 -7.50 -13.66 -13.90
N SER A 564 -8.40 -12.69 -13.68
CA SER A 564 -8.19 -11.58 -12.73
C SER A 564 -7.86 -12.05 -11.32
N ASP A 565 -8.36 -13.22 -10.90
CA ASP A 565 -8.09 -13.76 -9.56
C ASP A 565 -6.69 -14.36 -9.42
N PHE A 566 -6.00 -14.64 -10.53
CA PHE A 566 -4.63 -15.17 -10.55
C PHE A 566 -3.55 -14.09 -10.67
N VAL A 567 -3.92 -12.83 -10.90
CA VAL A 567 -2.96 -11.73 -11.09
C VAL A 567 -2.16 -11.50 -9.81
N LEU A 568 -0.84 -11.57 -9.94
CA LEU A 568 0.15 -11.19 -8.94
C LEU A 568 0.70 -9.81 -9.28
N THR A 569 1.20 -9.07 -8.29
CA THR A 569 1.79 -7.74 -8.49
C THR A 569 3.15 -7.63 -7.84
N GLY A 570 4.14 -7.23 -8.63
CA GLY A 570 5.51 -7.06 -8.16
C GLY A 570 5.95 -5.61 -8.25
N ARG A 571 6.55 -5.07 -7.17
CA ARG A 571 7.15 -3.74 -7.21
C ARG A 571 8.51 -3.80 -7.90
N VAL A 572 8.69 -3.00 -8.94
CA VAL A 572 9.94 -2.86 -9.69
C VAL A 572 10.85 -1.84 -9.02
N ARG A 573 12.15 -2.10 -8.95
CA ARG A 573 13.17 -1.21 -8.41
C ARG A 573 14.30 -1.05 -9.42
N SER A 574 14.92 0.12 -9.47
CA SER A 574 16.06 0.37 -10.35
C SER A 574 17.27 -0.49 -9.99
N ARG A 575 17.44 -0.79 -8.70
CA ARG A 575 18.54 -1.61 -8.18
C ARG A 575 18.02 -2.73 -7.28
N TYR A 576 18.57 -3.91 -7.47
CA TYR A 576 18.33 -5.08 -6.62
C TYR A 576 19.66 -5.53 -6.00
N ARG A 577 19.61 -5.99 -4.73
CA ARG A 577 20.78 -6.61 -4.08
C ARG A 577 20.96 -8.03 -4.66
N GLY A 578 22.19 -8.45 -4.95
CA GLY A 578 22.50 -9.84 -5.35
C GLY A 578 22.71 -10.12 -6.85
N GLY A 579 23.01 -9.11 -7.68
CA GLY A 579 23.46 -9.29 -9.07
C GLY A 579 22.43 -8.91 -10.15
N LYS A 580 22.75 -9.23 -11.42
CA LYS A 580 21.96 -8.85 -12.62
C LYS A 580 20.60 -9.55 -12.73
N ILE A 581 20.38 -10.64 -11.99
CA ILE A 581 19.17 -11.48 -12.11
C ILE A 581 18.23 -11.11 -10.96
N GLY A 582 17.51 -10.01 -11.13
CA GLY A 582 16.49 -9.57 -10.17
C GLY A 582 15.31 -10.56 -10.07
N PRO A 583 14.31 -10.27 -9.21
CA PRO A 583 13.12 -11.10 -9.05
C PRO A 583 12.24 -11.13 -10.32
N VAL A 584 11.19 -11.95 -10.33
CA VAL A 584 10.31 -12.19 -11.50
C VAL A 584 9.85 -10.88 -12.16
N GLN A 585 9.39 -9.90 -11.39
CA GLN A 585 8.94 -8.62 -11.92
C GLN A 585 10.05 -7.78 -12.57
N ALA A 586 11.31 -7.97 -12.17
CA ALA A 586 12.46 -7.29 -12.77
C ALA A 586 12.85 -7.94 -14.10
N ALA A 587 12.76 -9.28 -14.20
CA ALA A 587 12.92 -9.99 -15.46
C ALA A 587 11.82 -9.60 -16.45
N LEU A 588 10.55 -9.57 -16.00
CA LEU A 588 9.43 -9.15 -16.83
C LEU A 588 9.57 -7.69 -17.28
N ALA A 589 9.94 -6.78 -16.38
CA ALA A 589 10.15 -5.37 -16.75
C ALA A 589 11.23 -5.20 -17.82
N ARG A 590 12.34 -5.95 -17.74
CA ARG A 590 13.38 -5.94 -18.79
C ARG A 590 12.87 -6.48 -20.12
N ARG A 591 12.17 -7.62 -20.11
CA ARG A 591 11.58 -8.20 -21.33
C ARG A 591 10.62 -7.21 -22.00
N LEU A 592 9.77 -6.53 -21.21
CA LEU A 592 8.86 -5.53 -21.75
C LEU A 592 9.59 -4.33 -22.35
N ALA A 593 10.70 -3.89 -21.74
CA ALA A 593 11.52 -2.80 -22.27
C ALA A 593 12.34 -3.20 -23.51
N GLU A 594 12.72 -4.49 -23.63
CA GLU A 594 13.38 -5.03 -24.83
C GLU A 594 12.41 -5.11 -26.02
N VAL A 595 11.15 -5.47 -25.76
CA VAL A 595 10.10 -5.53 -26.79
C VAL A 595 9.65 -4.13 -27.21
N ASP A 596 9.48 -3.22 -26.24
CA ASP A 596 9.09 -1.83 -26.48
C ASP A 596 9.97 -0.90 -25.62
N PRO A 597 11.02 -0.28 -26.20
CA PRO A 597 11.87 0.67 -25.48
C PRO A 597 11.12 1.88 -24.92
N GLY A 598 9.96 2.23 -25.47
CA GLY A 598 9.08 3.28 -24.97
C GLY A 598 8.30 2.88 -23.71
N ARG A 599 8.13 1.57 -23.47
CA ARG A 599 7.46 1.02 -22.28
C ARG A 599 8.43 0.88 -21.10
N VAL A 600 8.97 2.01 -20.65
CA VAL A 600 9.87 2.04 -19.49
C VAL A 600 9.08 1.86 -18.20
N VAL A 601 9.24 0.69 -17.56
CA VAL A 601 8.64 0.42 -16.24
C VAL A 601 9.32 1.29 -15.18
N ARG A 602 8.54 2.07 -14.44
CA ARG A 602 9.07 3.11 -13.55
C ARG A 602 9.54 2.54 -12.21
N HIS A 603 10.42 3.27 -11.53
CA HIS A 603 10.84 2.93 -10.17
C HIS A 603 9.63 2.89 -9.23
N LYS A 604 9.52 1.83 -8.41
CA LYS A 604 8.39 1.53 -7.51
C LYS A 604 7.04 1.25 -8.19
N GLU A 605 6.98 1.21 -9.53
CA GLU A 605 5.79 0.78 -10.25
C GLU A 605 5.44 -0.67 -9.90
N ARG A 606 4.13 -0.98 -9.80
CA ARG A 606 3.66 -2.35 -9.56
C ARG A 606 3.24 -2.98 -10.88
N LEU A 607 4.03 -3.96 -11.32
CA LEU A 607 3.79 -4.66 -12.57
C LEU A 607 2.88 -5.88 -12.31
N PRO A 608 1.70 -5.98 -12.94
CA PRO A 608 0.83 -7.14 -12.84
C PRO A 608 1.31 -8.27 -13.75
N TYR A 609 1.27 -9.50 -13.26
CA TYR A 609 1.66 -10.69 -14.01
C TYR A 609 0.92 -11.95 -13.57
N VAL A 610 0.93 -12.98 -14.41
CA VAL A 610 0.34 -14.30 -14.18
C VAL A 610 1.36 -15.38 -14.48
N ILE A 611 1.22 -16.53 -13.80
CA ILE A 611 2.12 -17.67 -13.98
C ILE A 611 1.44 -18.71 -14.85
N VAL A 612 2.05 -18.98 -16.00
CA VAL A 612 1.53 -19.88 -17.03
C VAL A 612 2.26 -21.22 -16.98
N ALA A 613 1.62 -22.27 -17.50
CA ALA A 613 2.25 -23.56 -17.67
C ALA A 613 3.11 -23.54 -18.94
N SER A 614 4.41 -23.86 -18.81
CA SER A 614 5.32 -24.00 -19.94
C SER A 614 5.52 -25.48 -20.30
N PRO A 615 5.63 -25.85 -21.58
CA PRO A 615 6.00 -27.21 -22.01
C PRO A 615 7.51 -27.43 -21.80
N GLY A 616 7.90 -28.58 -21.25
CA GLY A 616 9.31 -29.00 -21.15
C GLY A 616 9.78 -29.33 -19.72
N GLN A 617 11.03 -29.84 -19.61
CA GLN A 617 11.61 -30.37 -18.36
C GLN A 617 12.13 -29.31 -17.37
N SER A 618 12.39 -28.05 -17.78
CA SER A 618 12.95 -27.02 -16.90
C SER A 618 11.92 -25.94 -16.53
N PHE A 619 11.37 -26.02 -15.31
CA PHE A 619 10.43 -25.03 -14.77
C PHE A 619 11.17 -23.92 -14.02
N LYS A 620 11.77 -22.98 -14.76
CA LYS A 620 12.24 -21.73 -14.15
C LYS A 620 11.08 -20.75 -14.09
N LEU A 621 10.62 -20.45 -12.87
CA LEU A 621 9.43 -19.63 -12.64
C LEU A 621 9.42 -18.31 -13.43
N ARG A 622 10.57 -17.66 -13.55
CA ARG A 622 10.75 -16.39 -14.28
C ARG A 622 10.45 -16.48 -15.77
N ASP A 623 10.60 -17.65 -16.37
CA ASP A 623 10.38 -17.91 -17.79
C ASP A 623 8.91 -18.30 -18.05
N CYS A 624 8.13 -18.55 -16.99
CA CYS A 624 6.73 -18.96 -17.01
C CYS A 624 5.78 -17.79 -16.68
N VAL A 625 6.14 -16.56 -17.03
CA VAL A 625 5.44 -15.35 -16.59
C VAL A 625 5.02 -14.50 -17.78
N LEU A 626 3.74 -14.15 -17.81
CA LEU A 626 3.15 -13.23 -18.78
C LEU A 626 2.43 -12.08 -18.07
N THR A 627 2.27 -10.96 -18.75
CA THR A 627 1.28 -9.96 -18.36
C THR A 627 -0.14 -10.50 -18.60
N PRO A 628 -1.17 -9.99 -17.89
CA PRO A 628 -2.54 -10.43 -18.12
C PRO A 628 -3.02 -10.21 -19.57
N LEU A 629 -2.54 -9.17 -20.25
CA LEU A 629 -2.90 -8.87 -21.64
C LEU A 629 -2.23 -9.85 -22.61
N GLU A 630 -0.94 -10.14 -22.46
CA GLU A 630 -0.25 -11.15 -23.27
C GLU A 630 -0.93 -12.53 -23.15
N LEU A 631 -1.38 -12.92 -21.95
CA LEU A 631 -2.14 -14.17 -21.78
C LEU A 631 -3.49 -14.12 -22.51
N LEU A 632 -4.17 -12.99 -22.57
CA LEU A 632 -5.45 -12.86 -23.28
C LEU A 632 -5.27 -12.81 -24.79
N GLU A 633 -4.18 -12.22 -25.29
CA GLU A 633 -3.83 -12.22 -26.71
C GLU A 633 -3.39 -13.61 -27.18
N GLN A 634 -2.66 -14.33 -26.32
CA GLN A 634 -2.13 -15.68 -26.58
C GLN A 634 -2.87 -16.74 -25.76
N TRP A 635 -4.19 -16.56 -25.62
CA TRP A 635 -5.06 -17.42 -24.80
C TRP A 635 -5.12 -18.86 -25.32
N ASP A 636 -4.80 -19.04 -26.60
CA ASP A 636 -4.68 -20.29 -27.33
C ASP A 636 -3.25 -20.86 -27.33
N ALA A 637 -2.26 -20.19 -26.75
CA ALA A 637 -0.94 -20.76 -26.57
C ALA A 637 -0.69 -21.11 -25.10
N TYR A 638 -1.12 -20.25 -24.18
CA TYR A 638 -0.77 -20.38 -22.76
C TYR A 638 -1.99 -20.65 -21.89
N THR A 639 -1.79 -21.47 -20.86
CA THR A 639 -2.80 -21.68 -19.82
C THR A 639 -2.25 -21.38 -18.44
N ILE A 640 -3.11 -20.92 -17.54
CA ILE A 640 -2.75 -20.68 -16.14
C ILE A 640 -2.22 -21.98 -15.51
N HIS A 641 -1.13 -21.87 -14.76
CA HIS A 641 -0.56 -23.01 -14.06
C HIS A 641 -1.35 -23.33 -12.77
N SER A 642 -2.55 -23.89 -12.90
CA SER A 642 -3.46 -24.19 -11.77
C SER A 642 -2.78 -24.92 -10.61
N ALA A 643 -1.98 -25.96 -10.90
CA ALA A 643 -1.28 -26.73 -9.86
C ALA A 643 -0.25 -25.90 -9.07
N TYR A 644 0.42 -24.95 -9.70
CA TYR A 644 1.37 -24.05 -9.04
C TYR A 644 0.63 -23.11 -8.09
N TYR A 645 -0.44 -22.47 -8.54
CA TYR A 645 -1.25 -21.59 -7.69
C TYR A 645 -1.89 -22.34 -6.51
N ILE A 646 -2.41 -23.55 -6.74
CA ILE A 646 -2.97 -24.35 -5.65
C ILE A 646 -1.89 -24.72 -4.64
N THR A 647 -0.77 -25.31 -5.08
CA THR A 647 0.23 -25.83 -4.15
C THR A 647 1.07 -24.74 -3.49
N LYS A 648 1.61 -23.80 -4.27
CA LYS A 648 2.58 -22.79 -3.79
C LYS A 648 1.93 -21.55 -3.18
N HIS A 649 0.68 -21.23 -3.55
CA HIS A 649 -0.04 -20.10 -2.96
C HIS A 649 -1.16 -20.53 -2.01
N VAL A 650 -2.21 -21.17 -2.52
CA VAL A 650 -3.43 -21.46 -1.75
C VAL A 650 -3.15 -22.43 -0.61
N ASN A 651 -2.63 -23.62 -0.90
CA ASN A 651 -2.39 -24.67 0.09
C ASN A 651 -1.28 -24.29 1.06
N ALA A 652 -0.22 -23.60 0.59
CA ALA A 652 0.82 -23.09 1.47
C ALA A 652 0.25 -22.10 2.52
N ALA A 653 -0.67 -21.22 2.13
CA ALA A 653 -1.31 -20.30 3.05
C ALA A 653 -2.28 -21.01 4.01
N LEU A 654 -3.11 -21.93 3.48
CA LEU A 654 -4.00 -22.76 4.30
C LEU A 654 -3.24 -23.61 5.31
N GLN A 655 -2.12 -24.22 4.91
CA GLN A 655 -1.30 -25.07 5.78
C GLN A 655 -0.72 -24.30 6.96
N ARG A 656 -0.28 -23.05 6.74
CA ARG A 656 0.21 -22.19 7.83
C ARG A 656 -0.88 -21.84 8.84
N CYS A 657 -2.15 -21.91 8.47
CA CYS A 657 -3.29 -21.66 9.37
C CYS A 657 -3.81 -22.97 9.99
N PHE A 658 -4.31 -23.89 9.18
CA PHE A 658 -4.97 -25.12 9.60
C PHE A 658 -4.00 -26.20 10.11
N GLY A 659 -2.70 -26.06 9.85
CA GLY A 659 -1.66 -26.91 10.45
C GLY A 659 -1.41 -26.61 11.93
N LEU A 660 -1.99 -25.54 12.48
CA LEU A 660 -1.85 -25.19 13.89
C LEU A 660 -2.87 -25.92 14.78
N ALA A 661 -2.63 -25.92 16.08
CA ALA A 661 -3.55 -26.46 17.07
C ALA A 661 -4.90 -25.72 17.04
N PRO A 662 -6.03 -26.38 17.39
CA PRO A 662 -6.13 -27.79 17.79
C PRO A 662 -6.18 -28.75 16.60
N PHE A 663 -6.32 -28.25 15.37
CA PHE A 663 -6.66 -29.08 14.22
C PHE A 663 -5.49 -29.88 13.65
N LYS A 664 -4.29 -29.28 13.55
CA LYS A 664 -3.07 -29.93 13.01
C LYS A 664 -3.30 -30.65 11.67
N ILE A 665 -4.08 -30.05 10.78
CA ILE A 665 -4.48 -30.65 9.50
C ILE A 665 -3.31 -30.61 8.50
N ASN A 666 -3.16 -31.69 7.75
CA ASN A 666 -2.37 -31.69 6.52
C ASN A 666 -3.27 -31.32 5.32
N ILE A 667 -3.11 -30.12 4.79
CA ILE A 667 -3.90 -29.62 3.66
C ILE A 667 -3.56 -30.37 2.36
N HIS A 668 -2.33 -30.87 2.22
CA HIS A 668 -1.93 -31.63 1.04
C HIS A 668 -2.70 -32.95 0.95
N SER A 669 -2.91 -33.65 2.07
CA SER A 669 -3.69 -34.89 2.07
C SER A 669 -5.16 -34.65 1.69
N TRP A 670 -5.75 -33.53 2.13
CA TRP A 670 -7.11 -33.14 1.71
C TRP A 670 -7.20 -32.83 0.22
N TYR A 671 -6.17 -32.19 -0.32
CA TYR A 671 -6.08 -31.87 -1.74
C TYR A 671 -5.85 -33.12 -2.59
N ASP A 672 -5.03 -34.07 -2.14
CA ASP A 672 -4.77 -35.31 -2.87
C ASP A 672 -5.97 -36.25 -2.88
N ALA A 673 -6.78 -36.24 -1.82
CA ALA A 673 -8.07 -36.93 -1.77
C ALA A 673 -9.17 -36.22 -2.59
N CYS A 674 -8.93 -35.01 -3.10
CA CYS A 674 -9.90 -34.29 -3.91
C CYS A 674 -9.89 -34.84 -5.35
N PRO A 675 -11.06 -35.12 -5.96
CA PRO A 675 -11.11 -35.39 -7.39
C PRO A 675 -10.49 -34.23 -8.15
N LYS A 676 -9.51 -34.52 -9.01
CA LYS A 676 -8.84 -33.54 -9.86
C LYS A 676 -9.54 -33.62 -11.23
N PRO A 677 -10.62 -32.84 -11.47
CA PRO A 677 -11.34 -32.91 -12.75
C PRO A 677 -10.35 -32.61 -13.88
N ARG A 678 -10.27 -33.52 -14.85
CA ARG A 678 -9.42 -33.32 -16.03
C ARG A 678 -9.93 -32.10 -16.79
N LYS A 679 -9.00 -31.27 -17.28
CA LYS A 679 -9.30 -30.11 -18.11
C LYS A 679 -10.18 -30.57 -19.29
N ARG A 680 -11.29 -29.86 -19.55
CA ARG A 680 -11.98 -29.92 -20.84
C ARG A 680 -11.12 -29.13 -21.82
N ILE A 681 -10.13 -29.79 -22.43
CA ILE A 681 -9.31 -29.15 -23.46
C ILE A 681 -10.09 -29.26 -24.76
N HIS A 682 -10.96 -28.29 -25.04
CA HIS A 682 -11.47 -28.10 -26.39
C HIS A 682 -10.52 -27.13 -27.08
N TYR A 683 -9.56 -27.66 -27.84
CA TYR A 683 -8.71 -26.83 -28.67
C TYR A 683 -9.27 -26.73 -30.09
N TRP A 684 -9.63 -25.52 -30.46
CA TRP A 684 -9.84 -25.10 -31.84
C TRP A 684 -8.78 -24.04 -32.15
N PRO A 685 -7.59 -24.38 -32.65
CA PRO A 685 -6.70 -23.36 -33.17
C PRO A 685 -7.36 -22.78 -34.43
N LEU A 686 -7.66 -21.49 -34.39
CA LEU A 686 -8.28 -20.74 -35.50
C LEU A 686 -7.25 -20.39 -36.60
N SER A 687 -5.95 -20.61 -36.36
CA SER A 687 -4.84 -20.24 -37.25
C SER A 687 -3.91 -21.41 -37.56
N LYS A 688 -3.31 -21.40 -38.76
CA LYS A 688 -2.32 -22.39 -39.21
C LYS A 688 -1.10 -22.37 -38.27
N VAL A 689 -0.71 -23.56 -37.84
CA VAL A 689 0.36 -23.84 -36.90
C VAL A 689 1.72 -23.44 -37.49
N GLY A 690 2.40 -22.47 -36.89
CA GLY A 690 3.83 -22.23 -37.09
C GLY A 690 4.69 -23.25 -36.33
N SER A 691 5.99 -23.33 -36.62
CA SER A 691 6.95 -24.36 -36.16
C SER A 691 7.22 -24.42 -34.64
N SER A 692 6.47 -23.71 -33.79
CA SER A 692 6.67 -23.59 -32.33
C SER A 692 5.44 -24.03 -31.50
N SER A 693 4.56 -24.88 -32.03
CA SER A 693 3.36 -25.29 -31.27
C SER A 693 3.64 -26.28 -30.15
N MET A 694 2.89 -26.16 -29.04
CA MET A 694 2.93 -27.12 -27.93
C MET A 694 2.55 -28.51 -28.42
N ILE A 695 3.20 -29.56 -27.91
CA ILE A 695 2.89 -30.97 -28.27
C ILE A 695 1.40 -31.31 -28.12
N SER A 696 0.70 -30.64 -27.18
CA SER A 696 -0.75 -30.76 -26.97
C SER A 696 -1.61 -30.35 -28.17
N THR A 697 -1.07 -29.60 -29.13
CA THR A 697 -1.77 -29.26 -30.39
C THR A 697 -1.87 -30.42 -31.38
N TYR A 698 -1.05 -31.46 -31.18
CA TYR A 698 -1.02 -32.69 -31.98
C TYR A 698 -1.85 -33.82 -31.38
N PHE A 699 -2.32 -33.69 -30.13
CA PHE A 699 -3.11 -34.73 -29.45
C PHE A 699 -4.61 -34.38 -29.42
N GLY A 700 -5.46 -35.33 -29.84
CA GLY A 700 -6.91 -35.28 -29.63
C GLY A 700 -7.30 -35.58 -28.18
N SER A 701 -8.53 -35.24 -27.80
CA SER A 701 -9.07 -35.57 -26.47
C SER A 701 -9.51 -37.04 -26.41
N ASP A 702 -9.00 -37.82 -25.47
CA ASP A 702 -9.51 -39.18 -25.14
C ASP A 702 -10.84 -39.17 -24.36
N LEU A 703 -11.45 -37.99 -24.23
CA LEU A 703 -12.70 -37.77 -23.50
C LEU A 703 -13.79 -37.30 -24.46
N CYS A 704 -14.99 -37.86 -24.29
CA CYS A 704 -16.17 -37.44 -25.01
C CYS A 704 -16.49 -35.97 -24.69
N SER A 705 -16.65 -35.17 -25.73
CA SER A 705 -16.88 -33.72 -25.64
C SER A 705 -18.23 -33.35 -25.00
N LEU A 706 -19.13 -34.33 -24.90
CA LEU A 706 -20.51 -34.13 -24.43
C LEU A 706 -20.67 -34.57 -22.98
N CYS A 707 -20.34 -35.84 -22.70
CA CYS A 707 -20.51 -36.48 -21.40
C CYS A 707 -19.22 -36.61 -20.58
N GLY A 708 -18.04 -36.40 -21.18
CA GLY A 708 -16.75 -36.50 -20.49
C GLY A 708 -16.28 -37.92 -20.17
N MET A 709 -16.98 -38.96 -20.64
CA MET A 709 -16.51 -40.35 -20.53
C MET A 709 -15.31 -40.60 -21.45
N LYS A 710 -14.40 -41.50 -21.06
CA LYS A 710 -13.28 -41.90 -21.92
C LYS A 710 -13.81 -42.55 -23.21
N CYS A 711 -13.30 -42.12 -24.36
CA CYS A 711 -13.59 -42.74 -25.65
C CYS A 711 -12.34 -42.72 -26.54
N LYS A 712 -12.13 -43.79 -27.32
CA LYS A 712 -11.02 -43.86 -28.28
C LYS A 712 -11.25 -42.80 -29.38
N SER A 713 -10.29 -41.91 -29.57
CA SER A 713 -10.32 -41.01 -30.73
C SER A 713 -10.27 -41.84 -32.02
N THR A 714 -11.23 -41.64 -32.91
CA THR A 714 -11.25 -42.29 -34.23
C THR A 714 -10.64 -41.30 -35.22
N GLY A 715 -9.33 -41.39 -35.42
CA GLY A 715 -8.57 -40.57 -36.39
C GLY A 715 -8.18 -39.17 -35.91
N SER A 716 -7.80 -38.33 -36.88
CA SER A 716 -7.24 -36.97 -36.75
C SER A 716 -8.23 -35.91 -36.23
N SER A 717 -9.46 -36.31 -35.89
CA SER A 717 -10.48 -35.39 -35.38
C SER A 717 -10.14 -34.96 -33.96
N ARG A 718 -10.10 -33.64 -33.74
CA ARG A 718 -9.84 -33.02 -32.42
C ARG A 718 -11.01 -33.15 -31.43
N VAL A 719 -12.15 -33.68 -31.87
CA VAL A 719 -13.38 -33.85 -31.09
C VAL A 719 -13.70 -35.34 -30.98
N ALA A 720 -13.67 -35.87 -29.76
CA ALA A 720 -14.12 -37.23 -29.50
C ALA A 720 -15.56 -37.24 -28.96
N ILE A 721 -16.38 -38.15 -29.46
CA ILE A 721 -17.75 -38.42 -29.01
C ILE A 721 -17.87 -39.92 -28.77
N CYS A 722 -18.30 -40.34 -27.58
CA CYS A 722 -18.46 -41.77 -27.25
C CYS A 722 -19.68 -42.38 -27.96
N GLY A 723 -19.67 -43.71 -28.15
CA GLY A 723 -20.77 -44.45 -28.80
C GLY A 723 -22.15 -44.15 -28.19
N LYS A 724 -22.25 -44.15 -26.86
CA LYS A 724 -23.50 -43.80 -26.13
C LYS A 724 -24.06 -42.42 -26.51
N CYS A 725 -23.18 -41.43 -26.70
CA CYS A 725 -23.60 -40.09 -27.13
C CYS A 725 -23.87 -39.98 -28.63
N LYS A 726 -23.42 -40.96 -29.44
CA LYS A 726 -23.81 -41.07 -30.85
C LYS A 726 -25.18 -41.74 -31.00
N GLU A 727 -25.49 -42.70 -30.12
CA GLU A 727 -26.77 -43.42 -30.08
C GLU A 727 -27.92 -42.53 -29.59
N ASP A 728 -27.71 -41.73 -28.54
CA ASP A 728 -28.71 -40.80 -27.98
C ASP A 728 -28.57 -39.39 -28.59
N SER A 729 -28.80 -39.29 -29.90
CA SER A 729 -28.58 -38.05 -30.67
C SER A 729 -29.51 -36.90 -30.26
N VAL A 730 -30.75 -37.21 -29.88
CA VAL A 730 -31.78 -36.21 -29.52
C VAL A 730 -31.44 -35.52 -28.19
N ASN A 731 -31.19 -36.30 -27.13
CA ASN A 731 -30.88 -35.75 -25.81
C ASN A 731 -29.55 -34.99 -25.80
N VAL A 732 -28.54 -35.52 -26.51
CA VAL A 732 -27.27 -34.83 -26.73
C VAL A 732 -27.48 -33.49 -27.42
N SER A 733 -28.29 -33.45 -28.47
CA SER A 733 -28.57 -32.21 -29.20
C SER A 733 -29.26 -31.18 -28.29
N CYS A 734 -30.24 -31.61 -27.48
CA CYS A 734 -30.88 -30.75 -26.48
C CYS A 734 -29.86 -30.16 -25.47
N ILE A 735 -28.99 -31.00 -24.90
CA ILE A 735 -27.96 -30.56 -23.93
C ILE A 735 -26.96 -29.59 -24.57
N VAL A 736 -26.55 -29.84 -25.82
CA VAL A 736 -25.62 -28.97 -26.55
C VAL A 736 -26.27 -27.63 -26.87
N ILE A 737 -27.51 -27.63 -27.36
CA ILE A 737 -28.28 -26.41 -27.63
C ILE A 737 -28.47 -25.62 -26.35
N GLU A 738 -28.81 -26.27 -25.23
CA GLU A 738 -28.95 -25.59 -23.95
C GLU A 738 -27.63 -24.95 -23.48
N ARG A 739 -26.49 -25.67 -23.61
CA ARG A 739 -25.16 -25.14 -23.28
C ARG A 739 -24.77 -23.98 -24.20
N LEU A 740 -25.08 -24.09 -25.48
CA LEU A 740 -24.84 -23.05 -26.48
C LEU A 740 -25.66 -21.80 -26.15
N ASN A 741 -26.97 -21.95 -25.93
CA ASN A 741 -27.88 -20.87 -25.55
C ASN A 741 -27.43 -20.18 -24.27
N LYS A 742 -27.04 -20.94 -23.23
CA LYS A 742 -26.49 -20.37 -21.98
C LYS A 742 -25.21 -19.56 -22.24
N THR A 743 -24.30 -20.09 -23.05
CA THR A 743 -23.03 -19.41 -23.38
C THR A 743 -23.27 -18.15 -24.20
N GLN A 744 -24.17 -18.21 -25.18
CA GLN A 744 -24.54 -17.08 -26.03
C GLN A 744 -25.26 -15.98 -25.23
N GLN A 745 -26.22 -16.35 -24.37
CA GLN A 745 -26.87 -15.41 -23.47
C GLN A 745 -25.87 -14.73 -22.53
N GLN A 746 -24.92 -15.48 -21.98
CA GLN A 746 -23.86 -14.92 -21.14
C GLN A 746 -22.95 -13.98 -21.93
N ALA A 747 -22.56 -14.34 -23.15
CA ALA A 747 -21.76 -13.50 -24.04
C ALA A 747 -22.49 -12.21 -24.40
N SER A 748 -23.76 -12.28 -24.83
CA SER A 748 -24.60 -11.11 -25.14
C SER A 748 -24.80 -10.21 -23.93
N ARG A 749 -24.99 -10.80 -22.74
CA ARG A 749 -25.09 -10.03 -21.48
C ARG A 749 -23.79 -9.29 -21.19
N ILE A 750 -22.64 -9.94 -21.31
CA ILE A 750 -21.33 -9.29 -21.10
C ILE A 750 -21.10 -8.19 -22.13
N ALA A 751 -21.41 -8.45 -23.41
CA ALA A 751 -21.32 -7.46 -24.48
C ALA A 751 -22.20 -6.25 -24.20
N GLY A 752 -23.44 -6.45 -23.75
CA GLY A 752 -24.35 -5.37 -23.34
C GLY A 752 -23.81 -4.54 -22.17
N ILE A 753 -23.21 -5.19 -21.16
CA ILE A 753 -22.56 -4.49 -20.04
C ILE A 753 -21.34 -3.68 -20.53
N CYS A 754 -20.52 -4.24 -21.41
CA CYS A 754 -19.37 -3.55 -21.97
C CYS A 754 -19.78 -2.37 -22.86
N ALA A 755 -20.83 -2.51 -23.67
CA ALA A 755 -21.39 -1.43 -24.48
C ALA A 755 -21.88 -0.29 -23.58
N ALA A 756 -22.71 -0.59 -22.57
CA ALA A 756 -23.19 0.41 -21.61
C ALA A 756 -22.06 1.09 -20.81
N CYS A 757 -20.94 0.40 -20.58
CA CYS A 757 -19.77 0.98 -19.91
C CYS A 757 -18.94 1.88 -20.83
N ASN A 758 -18.92 1.63 -22.14
CA ASN A 758 -18.20 2.43 -23.12
C ASN A 758 -18.93 3.72 -23.51
N GLY A 759 -20.24 3.80 -23.21
CA GLY A 759 -21.12 4.88 -23.66
C GLY A 759 -22.02 4.38 -24.77
#